data_AF-A0A7M7H6S4-F1
#
_entry.id   AF-A0A7M7H6S4-F1
#
_cell.length_a   1.000
_cell.length_b   1.000
_cell.length_c   1.000
_cell.angle_alpha   90.00
_cell.angle_beta   90.00
_cell.angle_gamma   90.00
#
_symmetry.space_group_name_H-M   'P 1'
#
loop_
_entity.id
_entity.type
_entity.pdbx_description
1 polymer ?
#
loop_
_entity_poly.entity_id
_entity_poly.type
_entity_poly.pdbx_seq_one_letter_code
_entity_poly.pdbx_strand_id
1 'polypeptide(L)'
;MMDDMDILNLMDDDRGIDLPNDIRKDFENEYRKLCAHFGFEKRFWKKDTDDMLKEIITVDSDNVKSLMLERLQKLTSGNFYNKFATFFDKNSEKCLKRNGKSSEASEKARIIGNELFNSGFLRDEDYQDIRKWYGEAIALAPPDSELLALAYGNRSCLLLTICRFKECIKDILRALAITDSNVLKVKLLCRKMACFGHLGTDISKKKNLMKEIENCVKLVDQKDRNEKFCKMIKKAKAESSKMPFVVYKEGTMVTETCTSSGINVSYSPDSGQQLVASHDLQPGEIIFVQQSYVTSVNTNKACAYCCHCMTPTWCTIPCDHCSLNMYCSKQCKDEAWNKYHDIECNMAMHMQFDDTKYYFYQIAVKTIIMAVKEAGSVSALREELEKFDKSKDEQAKYFTEQNKSGNINTFKNFYNLSHKCTVFKLTRILKDAFLILVYFVKASNLFASDLSSLSGKELSENDDVVFVLLLILRIIAVTYSNSDHHIPYRSDDCLVQNDLDACLDNRCCSTATSVNIYVQSLKYDCNPNARTVITKDGKAVLFCLQPIGKNCQISVSNFSFYNESKSERQTSILKKSHYICQCQACKEDWPLLPVLKQKFQLEISGNRRDAKSTLGTKLVKILWSFKKSLDNDDYRPQKATMITMGKEISSAVRIFGQSSYITCQLIEMLESLYQRMYEVDTFVAPKVVDGGIGMNFNDEDKDISALLKMELLSGLLNQ
;
A
#
# COMPACT_ATOMS: atom_id res chain seq x y z
N MET A 1 -40.09 -1.55 0.52
CA MET A 1 -39.41 -2.37 1.55
C MET A 1 -37.87 -2.37 1.42
N MET A 2 -37.27 -1.43 0.67
CA MET A 2 -35.80 -1.21 0.63
C MET A 2 -35.41 0.21 1.12
N ASP A 3 -36.35 0.94 1.73
CA ASP A 3 -36.13 2.32 2.20
C ASP A 3 -35.69 2.39 3.69
N ASP A 4 -35.85 1.29 4.45
CA ASP A 4 -35.51 1.21 5.88
C ASP A 4 -34.25 0.37 6.17
N MET A 5 -33.38 0.15 5.19
CA MET A 5 -32.04 -0.37 5.50
C MET A 5 -31.23 0.77 6.16
N ASP A 6 -31.22 0.75 7.49
CA ASP A 6 -30.38 1.58 8.36
C ASP A 6 -28.97 1.68 7.78
N ILE A 7 -28.53 2.91 7.53
CA ILE A 7 -27.23 3.25 6.91
C ILE A 7 -26.03 2.64 7.67
N LEU A 8 -26.26 2.16 8.90
CA LEU A 8 -25.28 1.56 9.78
C LEU A 8 -25.33 0.02 9.83
N ASN A 9 -26.34 -0.65 9.26
CA ASN A 9 -26.41 -2.12 9.22
C ASN A 9 -25.50 -2.75 8.14
N LEU A 10 -24.77 -1.92 7.38
CA LEU A 10 -23.66 -2.33 6.50
C LEU A 10 -22.29 -2.20 7.20
N MET A 11 -22.26 -1.96 8.52
CA MET A 11 -21.05 -1.81 9.33
C MET A 11 -20.76 -3.00 10.25
N ASP A 12 -21.56 -4.05 10.17
CA ASP A 12 -21.45 -5.22 11.05
C ASP A 12 -21.09 -6.46 10.20
N ASP A 13 -19.80 -6.68 9.94
CA ASP A 13 -19.25 -7.98 9.50
C ASP A 13 -18.11 -8.44 10.45
N ASP A 14 -18.54 -9.01 11.58
CA ASP A 14 -17.99 -10.16 12.33
C ASP A 14 -16.49 -10.35 12.58
N ARG A 15 -15.71 -9.27 12.76
CA ARG A 15 -14.36 -9.39 13.38
C ARG A 15 -14.03 -8.38 14.48
N GLY A 16 -14.88 -7.42 14.85
CA GLY A 16 -14.62 -6.43 15.91
C GLY A 16 -15.11 -6.82 17.32
N ILE A 17 -14.81 -6.00 18.34
CA ILE A 17 -15.65 -5.94 19.55
C ILE A 17 -16.62 -4.77 19.31
N ASP A 18 -17.90 -5.06 19.11
CA ASP A 18 -18.88 -4.01 18.81
C ASP A 18 -18.96 -2.95 19.92
N LEU A 19 -19.05 -1.69 19.50
CA LEU A 19 -19.34 -0.60 20.41
C LEU A 19 -20.70 -0.84 21.09
N PRO A 20 -20.81 -0.64 22.41
CA PRO A 20 -22.09 -0.70 23.12
C PRO A 20 -23.16 0.15 22.43
N ASN A 21 -24.39 -0.37 22.40
CA ASN A 21 -25.52 0.28 21.73
C ASN A 21 -25.77 1.72 22.20
N ASP A 22 -25.50 2.04 23.45
CA ASP A 22 -25.64 3.39 23.99
C ASP A 22 -24.53 4.34 23.49
N ILE A 23 -23.30 3.87 23.35
CA ILE A 23 -22.18 4.62 22.72
C ILE A 23 -22.48 4.84 21.23
N ARG A 24 -22.97 3.82 20.51
CA ARG A 24 -23.39 3.94 19.12
C ARG A 24 -24.51 4.98 18.95
N LYS A 25 -25.52 4.96 19.81
CA LYS A 25 -26.63 5.94 19.83
C LYS A 25 -26.15 7.37 20.11
N ASP A 26 -25.16 7.56 20.98
CA ASP A 26 -24.61 8.89 21.26
C ASP A 26 -23.93 9.47 20.01
N PHE A 27 -23.16 8.66 19.26
CA PHE A 27 -22.63 9.07 17.95
C PHE A 27 -23.71 9.31 16.90
N GLU A 28 -24.75 8.46 16.84
CA GLU A 28 -25.90 8.65 15.96
C GLU A 28 -26.63 9.97 16.23
N ASN A 29 -26.75 10.38 17.50
CA ASN A 29 -27.37 11.64 17.88
C ASN A 29 -26.52 12.84 17.41
N GLU A 30 -25.20 12.80 17.61
CA GLU A 30 -24.31 13.85 17.10
C GLU A 30 -24.30 13.91 15.57
N TYR A 31 -24.34 12.75 14.90
CA TYR A 31 -24.53 12.65 13.45
C TYR A 31 -25.83 13.34 13.01
N ARG A 32 -26.96 13.04 13.66
CA ARG A 32 -28.26 13.66 13.34
C ARG A 32 -28.25 15.17 13.54
N LYS A 33 -27.61 15.68 14.60
CA LYS A 33 -27.46 17.11 14.85
C LYS A 33 -26.61 17.81 13.78
N LEU A 34 -25.54 17.17 13.30
CA LEU A 34 -24.74 17.69 12.20
C LEU A 34 -25.57 17.74 10.91
N CYS A 35 -26.25 16.64 10.57
CA CYS A 35 -27.13 16.60 9.40
C CYS A 35 -28.22 17.69 9.46
N ALA A 36 -28.84 17.89 10.63
CA ALA A 36 -29.84 18.94 10.84
C ALA A 36 -29.23 20.36 10.70
N HIS A 37 -28.05 20.60 11.27
CA HIS A 37 -27.37 21.90 11.21
C HIS A 37 -27.10 22.34 9.76
N PHE A 38 -26.73 21.38 8.90
CA PHE A 38 -26.48 21.66 7.49
C PHE A 38 -27.66 21.36 6.55
N GLY A 39 -28.83 20.98 7.08
CA GLY A 39 -30.07 20.80 6.31
C GLY A 39 -30.12 19.58 5.39
N PHE A 40 -29.60 18.42 5.82
CA PHE A 40 -29.51 17.22 4.97
C PHE A 40 -30.52 16.12 5.30
N GLU A 41 -31.39 15.81 4.34
CA GLU A 41 -32.38 14.73 4.42
C GLU A 41 -32.14 13.58 3.39
N LYS A 42 -31.24 13.75 2.40
CA LYS A 42 -30.98 12.77 1.32
C LYS A 42 -29.50 12.38 1.18
N ARG A 43 -29.22 11.12 0.81
CA ARG A 43 -27.87 10.56 0.58
C ARG A 43 -27.14 11.26 -0.59
N PHE A 44 -25.85 11.57 -0.42
CA PHE A 44 -25.02 12.33 -1.39
C PHE A 44 -25.05 11.78 -2.83
N TRP A 45 -25.03 10.46 -3.01
CA TRP A 45 -25.00 9.82 -4.32
C TRP A 45 -26.36 9.74 -5.04
N LYS A 46 -27.44 10.20 -4.40
CA LYS A 46 -28.77 10.31 -5.02
C LYS A 46 -29.07 11.75 -5.48
N LYS A 47 -28.06 12.63 -5.49
CA LYS A 47 -28.16 14.04 -5.85
C LYS A 47 -27.55 14.30 -7.22
N ASP A 48 -28.01 15.36 -7.89
CA ASP A 48 -27.32 15.88 -9.07
C ASP A 48 -26.02 16.60 -8.68
N THR A 49 -25.20 16.93 -9.67
CA THR A 49 -23.88 17.53 -9.45
C THR A 49 -23.93 18.90 -8.81
N ASP A 50 -24.98 19.69 -9.04
CA ASP A 50 -25.11 21.04 -8.50
C ASP A 50 -25.46 21.01 -7.01
N ASP A 51 -26.35 20.09 -6.62
CA ASP A 51 -26.65 19.84 -5.21
C ASP A 51 -25.48 19.19 -4.47
N MET A 52 -24.70 18.32 -5.15
CA MET A 52 -23.47 17.76 -4.59
C MET A 52 -22.42 18.85 -4.29
N LEU A 53 -22.25 19.83 -5.20
CA LEU A 53 -21.32 20.95 -5.01
C LEU A 53 -21.63 21.76 -3.74
N LYS A 54 -22.90 21.98 -3.42
CA LYS A 54 -23.34 22.75 -2.25
C LYS A 54 -22.99 22.07 -0.92
N GLU A 55 -22.72 20.77 -0.90
CA GLU A 55 -22.35 20.03 0.32
C GLU A 55 -20.85 20.08 0.63
N ILE A 56 -20.05 20.64 -0.27
CA ILE A 56 -18.60 20.64 -0.15
C ILE A 56 -18.20 21.72 0.84
N ILE A 57 -17.52 21.30 1.89
CA ILE A 57 -17.03 22.17 2.96
C ILE A 57 -15.53 21.96 3.16
N THR A 58 -14.89 22.96 3.75
CA THR A 58 -13.48 22.91 4.14
C THR A 58 -13.40 22.71 5.65
N VAL A 59 -12.69 21.67 6.10
CA VAL A 59 -12.70 21.23 7.51
C VAL A 59 -12.14 22.28 8.49
N ASP A 60 -11.23 23.14 8.05
CA ASP A 60 -10.62 24.17 8.89
C ASP A 60 -11.29 25.56 8.78
N SER A 61 -12.34 25.70 7.96
CA SER A 61 -13.09 26.96 7.89
C SER A 61 -13.63 27.35 9.27
N ASP A 62 -13.62 28.64 9.61
CA ASP A 62 -13.94 29.12 10.97
C ASP A 62 -15.28 28.57 11.49
N ASN A 63 -16.29 28.51 10.63
CA ASN A 63 -17.60 27.95 10.95
C ASN A 63 -17.54 26.46 11.28
N VAL A 64 -16.84 25.66 10.45
CA VAL A 64 -16.70 24.22 10.68
C VAL A 64 -15.84 23.96 11.90
N LYS A 65 -14.73 24.68 12.07
CA LYS A 65 -13.85 24.56 13.24
C LYS A 65 -14.59 24.86 14.53
N SER A 66 -15.37 25.95 14.59
CA SER A 66 -16.18 26.31 15.75
C SER A 66 -17.26 25.27 16.05
N LEU A 67 -17.97 24.81 15.03
CA LEU A 67 -19.01 23.77 15.18
C LEU A 67 -18.41 22.46 15.70
N MET A 68 -17.29 22.03 15.11
CA MET A 68 -16.60 20.81 15.49
C MET A 68 -16.09 20.93 16.92
N LEU A 69 -15.49 22.06 17.30
CA LEU A 69 -15.06 22.29 18.68
C LEU A 69 -16.23 22.21 19.69
N GLU A 70 -17.38 22.81 19.38
CA GLU A 70 -18.58 22.72 20.23
C GLU A 70 -19.08 21.27 20.39
N ARG A 71 -19.13 20.51 19.29
CA ARG A 71 -19.56 19.11 19.30
C ARG A 71 -18.55 18.23 20.04
N LEU A 72 -17.26 18.51 19.85
CA LEU A 72 -16.17 17.84 20.53
C LEU A 72 -16.22 18.08 22.04
N GLN A 73 -16.39 19.33 22.48
CA GLN A 73 -16.59 19.65 23.90
C GLN A 73 -17.74 18.84 24.49
N LYS A 74 -18.85 18.64 23.77
CA LYS A 74 -19.96 17.80 24.26
C LYS A 74 -19.59 16.31 24.35
N LEU A 75 -18.85 15.77 23.38
CA LEU A 75 -18.40 14.37 23.40
C LEU A 75 -17.38 14.11 24.51
N THR A 76 -16.47 15.07 24.73
CA THR A 76 -15.43 14.97 25.75
C THR A 76 -15.99 15.29 27.13
N SER A 77 -16.62 16.43 27.36
CA SER A 77 -17.12 16.83 28.69
C SER A 77 -18.42 16.13 29.11
N GLY A 78 -19.10 15.45 28.18
CA GLY A 78 -20.31 14.69 28.45
C GLY A 78 -20.02 13.31 29.06
N ASN A 79 -21.10 12.58 29.38
CA ASN A 79 -20.99 11.19 29.85
C ASN A 79 -20.38 10.26 28.77
N PHE A 80 -20.29 10.72 27.52
CA PHE A 80 -19.82 9.93 26.39
C PHE A 80 -18.37 9.47 26.53
N TYR A 81 -17.41 10.39 26.76
CA TYR A 81 -16.01 10.02 26.98
C TYR A 81 -15.87 9.03 28.13
N ASN A 82 -16.56 9.27 29.26
CA ASN A 82 -16.48 8.38 30.42
C ASN A 82 -17.01 6.98 30.12
N LYS A 83 -18.14 6.86 29.39
CA LYS A 83 -18.66 5.57 28.91
C LYS A 83 -17.66 4.85 28.03
N PHE A 84 -17.10 5.56 27.03
CA PHE A 84 -16.14 4.97 26.09
C PHE A 84 -14.83 4.59 26.77
N ALA A 85 -14.28 5.44 27.65
CA ALA A 85 -13.09 5.15 28.43
C ALA A 85 -13.30 3.90 29.30
N THR A 86 -14.45 3.80 29.98
CA THR A 86 -14.79 2.59 30.76
C THR A 86 -14.89 1.35 29.88
N PHE A 87 -15.52 1.47 28.70
CA PHE A 87 -15.60 0.38 27.73
C PHE A 87 -14.21 -0.03 27.22
N PHE A 88 -13.36 0.94 26.90
CA PHE A 88 -11.99 0.74 26.48
C PHE A 88 -11.19 -0.01 27.57
N ASP A 89 -11.22 0.51 28.80
CA ASP A 89 -10.48 -0.06 29.93
C ASP A 89 -10.94 -1.51 30.22
N LYS A 90 -12.25 -1.80 30.13
CA LYS A 90 -12.81 -3.14 30.31
C LYS A 90 -12.40 -4.14 29.22
N ASN A 91 -12.15 -3.68 27.99
CA ASN A 91 -11.84 -4.53 26.84
C ASN A 91 -10.37 -4.52 26.43
N SER A 92 -9.56 -3.61 26.97
CA SER A 92 -8.14 -3.43 26.60
C SER A 92 -7.36 -4.73 26.70
N GLU A 93 -7.43 -5.43 27.84
CA GLU A 93 -6.71 -6.70 28.03
C GLU A 93 -7.13 -7.77 27.01
N LYS A 94 -8.42 -7.84 26.67
CA LYS A 94 -8.94 -8.77 25.66
C LYS A 94 -8.39 -8.45 24.27
N CYS A 95 -8.33 -7.17 23.89
CA CYS A 95 -7.76 -6.72 22.63
C CYS A 95 -6.27 -7.01 22.55
N LEU A 96 -5.53 -6.73 23.61
CA LEU A 96 -4.10 -7.02 23.71
C LEU A 96 -3.81 -8.52 23.60
N LYS A 97 -4.59 -9.37 24.26
CA LYS A 97 -4.46 -10.83 24.14
C LYS A 97 -4.77 -11.32 22.73
N ARG A 98 -5.78 -10.75 22.08
CA ARG A 98 -6.19 -11.13 20.73
C ARG A 98 -5.17 -10.74 19.66
N ASN A 99 -4.65 -9.52 19.75
CA ASN A 99 -3.79 -8.90 18.73
C ASN A 99 -2.29 -8.89 19.10
N GLY A 100 -1.97 -9.47 20.25
CA GLY A 100 -0.62 -9.72 20.71
C GLY A 100 -0.09 -11.08 20.26
N LYS A 101 1.07 -11.43 20.80
CA LYS A 101 1.71 -12.73 20.57
C LYS A 101 1.00 -13.82 21.39
N SER A 102 0.86 -15.01 20.81
CA SER A 102 0.25 -16.16 21.47
C SER A 102 0.92 -17.46 21.00
N SER A 103 1.55 -18.17 21.93
CA SER A 103 2.15 -19.49 21.69
C SER A 103 1.13 -20.50 21.17
N GLU A 104 -0.07 -20.51 21.76
CA GLU A 104 -1.15 -21.43 21.38
C GLU A 104 -1.65 -21.14 19.95
N ALA A 105 -1.90 -19.87 19.64
CA ALA A 105 -2.39 -19.48 18.32
C ALA A 105 -1.32 -19.70 17.24
N SER A 106 -0.05 -19.41 17.55
CA SER A 106 1.09 -19.67 16.68
C SER A 106 1.20 -21.16 16.33
N GLU A 107 1.13 -22.02 17.34
CA GLU A 107 1.22 -23.47 17.15
C GLU A 107 0.04 -24.01 16.33
N LYS A 108 -1.19 -23.54 16.60
CA LYS A 108 -2.38 -23.89 15.80
C LYS A 108 -2.22 -23.51 14.34
N ALA A 109 -1.82 -22.27 14.04
CA ALA A 109 -1.58 -21.82 12.67
C ALA A 109 -0.51 -22.67 11.97
N ARG A 110 0.56 -23.03 12.69
CA ARG A 110 1.64 -23.88 12.16
C ARG A 110 1.14 -25.30 11.85
N ILE A 111 0.29 -25.88 12.69
CA ILE A 111 -0.32 -27.20 12.47
C ILE A 111 -1.18 -27.17 11.21
N ILE A 112 -2.06 -26.18 11.05
CA ILE A 112 -2.89 -26.03 9.83
C ILE A 112 -2.02 -25.94 8.58
N GLY A 113 -0.96 -25.11 8.62
CA GLY A 113 -0.01 -25.01 7.52
C GLY A 113 0.68 -26.35 7.18
N ASN A 114 0.97 -27.18 8.19
CA ASN A 114 1.56 -28.51 7.98
C ASN A 114 0.56 -29.50 7.38
N GLU A 115 -0.70 -29.48 7.80
CA GLU A 115 -1.75 -30.34 7.24
C GLU A 115 -1.92 -30.05 5.75
N LEU A 116 -2.03 -28.77 5.38
CA LEU A 116 -2.09 -28.34 3.99
C LEU A 116 -0.85 -28.76 3.20
N PHE A 117 0.35 -28.51 3.72
CA PHE A 117 1.61 -28.85 3.04
C PHE A 117 1.76 -30.37 2.77
N ASN A 118 1.16 -31.23 3.59
CA ASN A 118 1.25 -32.69 3.45
C ASN A 118 0.10 -33.31 2.65
N SER A 119 -0.86 -32.52 2.13
CA SER A 119 -2.05 -33.01 1.41
C SER A 119 -1.79 -33.57 -0.01
N GLY A 120 -0.59 -33.34 -0.58
CA GLY A 120 -0.06 -34.09 -1.73
C GLY A 120 -0.33 -33.48 -3.12
N PHE A 121 -1.52 -32.94 -3.40
CA PHE A 121 -1.84 -32.28 -4.68
C PHE A 121 -1.98 -30.77 -4.48
N LEU A 122 -0.87 -30.04 -4.59
CA LEU A 122 -0.85 -28.59 -4.40
C LEU A 122 -0.89 -27.86 -5.74
N ARG A 123 -1.91 -27.02 -5.92
CA ARG A 123 -2.03 -25.96 -6.93
C ARG A 123 -1.32 -24.70 -6.42
N ASP A 124 -1.14 -23.70 -7.29
CA ASP A 124 -0.49 -22.43 -6.91
C ASP A 124 -1.22 -21.70 -5.77
N GLU A 125 -2.56 -21.77 -5.75
CA GLU A 125 -3.40 -21.28 -4.65
C GLU A 125 -3.02 -21.93 -3.31
N ASP A 126 -2.80 -23.25 -3.30
CA ASP A 126 -2.52 -24.00 -2.08
C ASP A 126 -1.16 -23.59 -1.48
N TYR A 127 -0.17 -23.22 -2.30
CA TYR A 127 1.10 -22.65 -1.82
C TYR A 127 0.94 -21.27 -1.17
N GLN A 128 0.00 -20.45 -1.64
CA GLN A 128 -0.31 -19.17 -1.01
C GLN A 128 -0.97 -19.36 0.36
N ASP A 129 -1.88 -20.32 0.48
CA ASP A 129 -2.51 -20.64 1.75
C ASP A 129 -1.52 -21.20 2.76
N ILE A 130 -0.65 -22.13 2.36
CA ILE A 130 0.41 -22.67 3.24
C ILE A 130 1.32 -21.53 3.70
N ARG A 131 1.73 -20.64 2.79
CA ARG A 131 2.54 -19.46 3.12
C ARG A 131 1.82 -18.57 4.12
N LYS A 132 0.52 -18.29 3.92
CA LYS A 132 -0.29 -17.47 4.81
C LYS A 132 -0.30 -18.06 6.21
N TRP A 133 -0.56 -19.36 6.36
CA TRP A 133 -0.58 -20.02 7.67
C TRP A 133 0.79 -20.06 8.36
N TYR A 134 1.87 -20.31 7.61
CA TYR A 134 3.22 -20.20 8.19
C TYR A 134 3.60 -18.75 8.53
N GLY A 135 3.16 -17.77 7.74
CA GLY A 135 3.32 -16.35 8.03
C GLY A 135 2.55 -15.94 9.30
N GLU A 136 1.34 -16.44 9.47
CA GLU A 136 0.50 -16.23 10.65
C GLU A 136 1.14 -16.85 11.90
N ALA A 137 1.66 -18.07 11.80
CA ALA A 137 2.41 -18.70 12.88
C ALA A 137 3.61 -17.85 13.33
N ILE A 138 4.35 -17.27 12.37
CA ILE A 138 5.47 -16.35 12.63
C ILE A 138 4.97 -15.04 13.25
N ALA A 139 3.87 -14.48 12.77
CA ALA A 139 3.27 -13.24 13.29
C ALA A 139 2.82 -13.38 14.75
N LEU A 140 2.28 -14.55 15.11
CA LEU A 140 1.76 -14.85 16.44
C LEU A 140 2.82 -15.34 17.43
N ALA A 141 3.94 -15.88 16.97
CA ALA A 141 4.94 -16.47 17.86
C ALA A 141 5.56 -15.40 18.79
N PRO A 142 5.74 -15.70 20.09
CA PRO A 142 6.54 -14.87 20.97
C PRO A 142 7.96 -14.67 20.42
N PRO A 143 8.58 -13.50 20.63
CA PRO A 143 9.94 -13.23 20.18
C PRO A 143 10.92 -14.25 20.77
N ASP A 144 11.92 -14.63 19.97
CA ASP A 144 12.99 -15.57 20.33
C ASP A 144 12.54 -16.94 20.86
N SER A 145 11.29 -17.34 20.58
CA SER A 145 10.76 -18.63 21.00
C SER A 145 11.12 -19.77 20.04
N GLU A 146 11.22 -20.99 20.55
CA GLU A 146 11.39 -22.18 19.70
C GLU A 146 10.21 -22.34 18.70
N LEU A 147 9.01 -21.86 19.04
CA LEU A 147 7.86 -21.81 18.13
C LEU A 147 8.13 -20.93 16.92
N LEU A 148 8.76 -19.77 17.11
CA LEU A 148 9.18 -18.88 16.04
C LEU A 148 10.22 -19.56 15.14
N ALA A 149 11.20 -20.24 15.73
CA ALA A 149 12.21 -21.00 14.99
C ALA A 149 11.60 -22.14 14.17
N LEU A 150 10.67 -22.89 14.75
CA LEU A 150 9.91 -23.94 14.05
C LEU A 150 9.09 -23.38 12.89
N ALA A 151 8.41 -22.26 13.09
CA ALA A 151 7.61 -21.62 12.05
C ALA A 151 8.48 -21.11 10.87
N TYR A 152 9.63 -20.48 11.14
CA TYR A 152 10.63 -20.18 10.10
C TYR A 152 11.18 -21.44 9.42
N GLY A 153 11.41 -22.50 10.19
CA GLY A 153 11.83 -23.80 9.68
C GLY A 153 10.79 -24.48 8.79
N ASN A 154 9.51 -24.27 9.05
CA ASN A 154 8.40 -24.71 8.22
C ASN A 154 8.28 -23.88 6.94
N ARG A 155 8.29 -22.55 7.05
CA ARG A 155 8.21 -21.65 5.88
C ARG A 155 9.39 -21.82 4.94
N SER A 156 10.61 -21.99 5.45
CA SER A 156 11.77 -22.30 4.58
C SER A 156 11.62 -23.63 3.84
N CYS A 157 10.89 -24.62 4.39
CA CYS A 157 10.57 -25.84 3.66
C CYS A 157 9.69 -25.56 2.44
N LEU A 158 8.64 -24.76 2.62
CA LEU A 158 7.79 -24.28 1.52
C LEU A 158 8.62 -23.52 0.48
N LEU A 159 9.43 -22.56 0.92
CA LEU A 159 10.26 -21.73 0.03
C LEU A 159 11.22 -22.55 -0.81
N LEU A 160 11.81 -23.62 -0.26
CA LEU A 160 12.60 -24.56 -1.05
C LEU A 160 11.76 -25.27 -2.12
N THR A 161 10.56 -25.76 -1.77
CA THR A 161 9.65 -26.46 -2.70
C THR A 161 9.26 -25.57 -3.88
N ILE A 162 9.00 -24.30 -3.63
CA ILE A 162 8.64 -23.32 -4.67
C ILE A 162 9.86 -22.58 -5.24
N CYS A 163 11.08 -23.12 -5.11
CA CYS A 163 12.30 -22.59 -5.72
C CYS A 163 12.66 -21.14 -5.34
N ARG A 164 12.27 -20.67 -4.15
CA ARG A 164 12.64 -19.37 -3.57
C ARG A 164 13.87 -19.51 -2.66
N PHE A 165 15.02 -19.82 -3.27
CA PHE A 165 16.21 -20.27 -2.53
C PHE A 165 16.83 -19.18 -1.64
N LYS A 166 16.81 -17.90 -2.06
CA LYS A 166 17.37 -16.80 -1.27
C LYS A 166 16.54 -16.53 -0.01
N GLU A 167 15.22 -16.47 -0.17
CA GLU A 167 14.27 -16.30 0.92
C GLU A 167 14.29 -17.50 1.86
N CYS A 168 14.44 -18.72 1.31
CA CYS A 168 14.64 -19.94 2.10
C CYS A 168 15.88 -19.82 3.01
N ILE A 169 17.01 -19.34 2.49
CA ILE A 169 18.22 -19.10 3.29
C ILE A 169 17.95 -18.05 4.38
N LYS A 170 17.24 -16.95 4.07
CA LYS A 170 16.90 -15.91 5.08
C LYS A 170 16.14 -16.51 6.26
N ASP A 171 15.11 -17.34 6.00
CA ASP A 171 14.36 -18.00 7.07
C ASP A 171 15.17 -19.07 7.81
N ILE A 172 16.06 -19.80 7.11
CA ILE A 172 16.97 -20.75 7.76
C ILE A 172 17.87 -20.03 8.76
N LEU A 173 18.49 -18.92 8.37
CA LEU A 173 19.38 -18.16 9.25
C LEU A 173 18.64 -17.60 10.46
N ARG A 174 17.42 -17.09 10.28
CA ARG A 174 16.57 -16.63 11.38
C ARG A 174 16.23 -17.76 12.35
N ALA A 175 15.87 -18.94 11.84
CA ALA A 175 15.58 -20.10 12.68
C ALA A 175 16.82 -20.59 13.45
N LEU A 176 17.99 -20.65 12.78
CA LEU A 176 19.26 -21.05 13.40
C LEU A 176 19.71 -20.10 14.52
N ALA A 177 19.41 -18.81 14.40
CA ALA A 177 19.72 -17.82 15.42
C ALA A 177 18.89 -17.96 16.71
N ILE A 178 17.77 -18.70 16.67
CA ILE A 178 16.83 -18.84 17.79
C ILE A 178 16.90 -20.26 18.39
N THR A 179 16.95 -21.30 17.55
CA THR A 179 16.73 -22.67 18.02
C THR A 179 17.89 -23.26 18.80
N ASP A 180 17.57 -23.99 19.87
CA ASP A 180 18.52 -24.86 20.56
C ASP A 180 18.43 -26.33 20.11
N SER A 181 17.42 -26.67 19.30
CA SER A 181 17.20 -28.04 18.83
C SER A 181 18.23 -28.46 17.79
N ASN A 182 19.13 -29.36 18.17
CA ASN A 182 20.11 -29.96 17.24
C ASN A 182 19.42 -30.68 16.06
N VAL A 183 18.25 -31.28 16.29
CA VAL A 183 17.44 -31.91 15.24
C VAL A 183 16.98 -30.87 14.22
N LEU A 184 16.50 -29.71 14.68
CA LEU A 184 16.07 -28.63 13.80
C LEU A 184 17.27 -28.01 13.07
N LYS A 185 18.38 -27.75 13.77
CA LYS A 185 19.65 -27.26 13.17
C LYS A 185 20.09 -28.12 11.99
N VAL A 186 20.15 -29.45 12.16
CA VAL A 186 20.52 -30.36 11.05
C VAL A 186 19.54 -30.27 9.88
N LYS A 187 18.22 -30.19 10.14
CA LYS A 187 17.20 -30.02 9.08
C LYS A 187 17.41 -28.73 8.29
N LEU A 188 17.64 -27.62 8.99
CA LEU A 188 17.87 -26.30 8.42
C LEU A 188 19.16 -26.27 7.59
N LEU A 189 20.27 -26.80 8.12
CA LEU A 189 21.55 -26.84 7.41
C LEU A 189 21.52 -27.74 6.16
N CYS A 190 20.84 -28.89 6.23
CA CYS A 190 20.63 -29.72 5.04
C CYS A 190 19.80 -29.00 3.97
N ARG A 191 18.83 -28.18 4.38
CA ARG A 191 18.05 -27.34 3.47
C ARG A 191 18.89 -26.20 2.86
N LYS A 192 19.77 -25.59 3.66
CA LYS A 192 20.77 -24.59 3.21
C LYS A 192 21.69 -25.19 2.14
N MET A 193 22.12 -26.45 2.32
CA MET A 193 22.89 -27.20 1.31
C MET A 193 22.14 -27.35 -0.01
N ALA A 194 20.84 -27.71 0.03
CA ALA A 194 20.03 -27.81 -1.17
C ALA A 194 19.93 -26.47 -1.90
N CYS A 195 19.72 -25.37 -1.18
CA CYS A 195 19.72 -24.02 -1.75
C CYS A 195 21.07 -23.67 -2.40
N PHE A 196 22.19 -24.00 -1.76
CA PHE A 196 23.54 -23.82 -2.32
C PHE A 196 23.76 -24.63 -3.60
N GLY A 197 23.14 -25.81 -3.69
CA GLY A 197 23.07 -26.61 -4.92
C GLY A 197 22.51 -25.80 -6.09
N HIS A 198 21.28 -25.32 -5.93
CA HIS A 198 20.52 -24.60 -6.97
C HIS A 198 21.05 -23.20 -7.31
N LEU A 199 21.67 -22.53 -6.34
CA LEU A 199 22.27 -21.21 -6.53
C LEU A 199 23.66 -21.26 -7.17
N GLY A 200 24.19 -22.46 -7.46
CA GLY A 200 25.52 -22.61 -8.04
C GLY A 200 26.64 -22.17 -7.09
N THR A 201 26.43 -22.27 -5.77
CA THR A 201 27.43 -21.88 -4.78
C THR A 201 28.70 -22.73 -4.91
N ASP A 202 29.86 -22.10 -4.68
CA ASP A 202 31.18 -22.73 -4.74
C ASP A 202 31.31 -24.00 -3.87
N ILE A 203 32.07 -24.98 -4.37
CA ILE A 203 32.27 -26.28 -3.71
C ILE A 203 32.91 -26.12 -2.33
N SER A 204 33.83 -25.17 -2.13
CA SER A 204 34.47 -24.93 -0.84
C SER A 204 33.44 -24.55 0.23
N LYS A 205 32.53 -23.62 -0.10
CA LYS A 205 31.42 -23.20 0.78
C LYS A 205 30.49 -24.38 1.09
N LYS A 206 30.17 -25.23 0.11
CA LYS A 206 29.38 -26.47 0.31
C LYS A 206 30.11 -27.49 1.21
N LYS A 207 31.41 -27.71 1.02
CA LYS A 207 32.21 -28.61 1.87
C LYS A 207 32.26 -28.13 3.32
N ASN A 208 32.40 -26.83 3.55
CA ASN A 208 32.38 -26.26 4.90
C ASN A 208 31.02 -26.47 5.58
N LEU A 209 29.93 -26.20 4.86
CA LEU A 209 28.57 -26.46 5.38
C LEU A 209 28.33 -27.95 5.67
N MET A 210 28.90 -28.87 4.89
CA MET A 210 28.82 -30.31 5.22
C MET A 210 29.54 -30.65 6.52
N LYS A 211 30.72 -30.08 6.77
CA LYS A 211 31.43 -30.30 8.05
C LYS A 211 30.59 -29.82 9.23
N GLU A 212 29.92 -28.67 9.07
CA GLU A 212 29.00 -28.12 10.07
C GLU A 212 27.81 -29.08 10.32
N ILE A 213 27.18 -29.60 9.26
CA ILE A 213 26.12 -30.62 9.35
C ILE A 213 26.64 -31.85 10.12
N GLU A 214 27.79 -32.39 9.73
CA GLU A 214 28.37 -33.58 10.37
C GLU A 214 28.68 -33.36 11.85
N ASN A 215 29.14 -32.17 12.23
CA ASN A 215 29.36 -31.83 13.63
C ASN A 215 28.05 -31.71 14.40
N CYS A 216 27.03 -31.06 13.83
CA CYS A 216 25.73 -30.91 14.48
C CYS A 216 25.01 -32.27 14.66
N VAL A 217 25.14 -33.18 13.68
CA VAL A 217 24.58 -34.55 13.76
C VAL A 217 25.13 -35.34 14.95
N LYS A 218 26.40 -35.11 15.34
CA LYS A 218 26.98 -35.79 16.52
C LYS A 218 26.26 -35.41 17.81
N LEU A 219 25.67 -34.21 17.87
CA LEU A 219 24.94 -33.67 19.02
C LEU A 219 23.46 -34.09 19.05
N VAL A 220 22.98 -34.85 18.06
CA VAL A 220 21.60 -35.32 17.99
C VAL A 220 21.45 -36.69 18.64
N ASP A 221 20.49 -36.83 19.55
CA ASP A 221 20.15 -38.09 20.21
C ASP A 221 19.83 -39.20 19.20
N GLN A 222 20.22 -40.44 19.53
CA GLN A 222 20.03 -41.58 18.63
C GLN A 222 18.55 -41.86 18.32
N LYS A 223 17.64 -41.62 19.28
CA LYS A 223 16.19 -41.78 19.11
C LYS A 223 15.59 -40.89 18.02
N ASP A 224 16.20 -39.73 17.76
CA ASP A 224 15.71 -38.75 16.79
C ASP A 224 16.28 -38.96 15.38
N ARG A 225 17.24 -39.88 15.21
CA ARG A 225 17.88 -40.22 13.93
C ARG A 225 17.07 -41.22 13.11
N ASN A 226 15.80 -40.91 12.85
CA ASN A 226 14.92 -41.76 12.05
C ASN A 226 15.36 -41.83 10.57
N GLU A 227 14.70 -42.70 9.79
CA GLU A 227 15.04 -42.93 8.39
C GLU A 227 14.98 -41.64 7.53
N LYS A 228 13.97 -40.81 7.75
CA LYS A 228 13.79 -39.53 7.04
C LYS A 228 14.96 -38.57 7.33
N PHE A 229 15.39 -38.50 8.59
CA PHE A 229 16.54 -37.71 9.02
C PHE A 229 17.84 -38.17 8.35
N CYS A 230 18.10 -39.48 8.35
CA CYS A 230 19.28 -40.05 7.70
C CYS A 230 19.27 -39.85 6.18
N LYS A 231 18.11 -39.98 5.51
CA LYS A 231 17.97 -39.73 4.07
C LYS A 231 18.33 -38.30 3.69
N MET A 232 17.93 -37.33 4.50
CA MET A 232 18.22 -35.91 4.26
C MET A 232 19.72 -35.61 4.31
N ILE A 233 20.45 -36.17 5.27
CA ILE A 233 21.91 -36.01 5.38
C ILE A 233 22.61 -36.64 4.17
N LYS A 234 22.19 -37.82 3.73
CA LYS A 234 22.72 -38.47 2.52
C LYS A 234 22.54 -37.60 1.28
N LYS A 235 21.38 -36.96 1.11
CA LYS A 235 21.13 -36.00 0.02
C LYS A 235 22.05 -34.79 0.11
N ALA A 236 22.21 -34.19 1.29
CA ALA A 236 23.11 -33.06 1.49
C ALA A 236 24.57 -33.44 1.15
N LYS A 237 25.02 -34.63 1.58
CA LYS A 237 26.36 -35.14 1.25
C LYS A 237 26.57 -35.30 -0.25
N ALA A 238 25.60 -35.86 -0.96
CA ALA A 238 25.67 -35.96 -2.41
C ALA A 238 25.76 -34.58 -3.08
N GLU A 239 24.94 -33.62 -2.63
CA GLU A 239 24.90 -32.25 -3.18
C GLU A 239 26.22 -31.48 -2.96
N SER A 240 26.89 -31.73 -1.84
CA SER A 240 28.15 -31.05 -1.50
C SER A 240 29.31 -31.30 -2.47
N SER A 241 29.23 -32.40 -3.21
CA SER A 241 30.25 -32.84 -4.16
C SER A 241 29.86 -32.54 -5.60
N LYS A 242 28.65 -32.03 -5.85
CA LYS A 242 28.21 -31.66 -7.21
C LYS A 242 28.82 -30.34 -7.64
N MET A 243 29.23 -30.29 -8.91
CA MET A 243 29.60 -29.05 -9.58
C MET A 243 28.43 -28.06 -9.59
N PRO A 244 28.70 -26.75 -9.53
CA PRO A 244 27.69 -25.72 -9.71
C PRO A 244 26.93 -25.95 -11.01
N PHE A 245 25.61 -26.05 -10.93
CA PHE A 245 24.74 -25.95 -12.10
C PHE A 245 23.65 -24.93 -11.75
N VAL A 246 23.53 -23.90 -12.60
CA VAL A 246 22.59 -22.79 -12.38
C VAL A 246 21.26 -23.17 -13.00
N VAL A 247 20.20 -23.12 -12.21
CA VAL A 247 18.82 -23.41 -12.67
C VAL A 247 17.90 -22.18 -12.49
N TYR A 248 18.45 -21.08 -11.98
CA TYR A 248 17.64 -19.99 -11.47
C TYR A 248 17.96 -18.67 -12.16
N LYS A 249 16.95 -18.10 -12.84
CA LYS A 249 16.94 -16.71 -13.27
C LYS A 249 15.81 -16.00 -12.54
N GLU A 250 16.18 -15.14 -11.59
CA GLU A 250 15.21 -14.32 -10.87
C GLU A 250 14.61 -13.27 -11.83
N GLY A 251 13.30 -13.06 -11.74
CA GLY A 251 12.69 -11.89 -12.37
C GLY A 251 13.25 -10.63 -11.70
N THR A 252 13.86 -9.74 -12.47
CA THR A 252 14.35 -8.47 -11.93
C THR A 252 13.18 -7.51 -11.77
N MET A 253 12.90 -7.07 -10.54
CA MET A 253 11.97 -5.96 -10.32
C MET A 253 12.54 -4.69 -10.93
N VAL A 254 11.75 -4.01 -11.77
CA VAL A 254 12.10 -2.67 -12.23
C VAL A 254 12.00 -1.73 -11.02
N THR A 255 13.12 -1.11 -10.67
CA THR A 255 13.17 -0.09 -9.61
C THR A 255 13.38 1.27 -10.25
N GLU A 256 12.66 2.27 -9.75
CA GLU A 256 12.84 3.65 -10.15
C GLU A 256 13.39 4.48 -9.00
N THR A 257 14.26 5.42 -9.34
CA THR A 257 14.77 6.44 -8.43
C THR A 257 13.84 7.64 -8.42
N CYS A 258 13.58 8.22 -7.25
CA CYS A 258 12.75 9.42 -7.15
C CYS A 258 13.37 10.56 -7.97
N THR A 259 12.55 11.25 -8.75
CA THR A 259 12.93 12.38 -9.59
C THR A 259 11.72 13.26 -9.84
N SER A 260 11.92 14.56 -9.98
CA SER A 260 10.89 15.55 -10.31
C SER A 260 11.32 16.46 -11.48
N SER A 261 12.28 16.01 -12.30
CA SER A 261 12.87 16.84 -13.36
C SER A 261 11.90 17.19 -14.50
N GLY A 262 10.83 16.42 -14.70
CA GLY A 262 9.84 16.67 -15.76
C GLY A 262 8.79 17.73 -15.42
N ILE A 263 8.81 18.31 -14.21
CA ILE A 263 7.80 19.27 -13.76
C ILE A 263 8.41 20.61 -13.33
N ASN A 264 7.65 21.67 -13.52
CA ASN A 264 7.79 22.96 -12.87
C ASN A 264 6.50 23.30 -12.12
N VAL A 265 6.62 24.16 -11.12
CA VAL A 265 5.48 24.73 -10.40
C VAL A 265 5.11 26.06 -11.05
N SER A 266 3.84 26.23 -11.39
CA SER A 266 3.25 27.48 -11.88
C SER A 266 2.06 27.87 -10.99
N TYR A 267 1.58 29.11 -11.11
CA TYR A 267 0.42 29.61 -10.40
C TYR A 267 -0.54 30.31 -11.37
N SER A 268 -1.84 30.07 -11.21
CA SER A 268 -2.89 30.84 -11.87
C SER A 268 -3.88 31.41 -10.85
N PRO A 269 -4.40 32.64 -11.06
CA PRO A 269 -5.40 33.23 -10.16
C PRO A 269 -6.67 32.37 -10.00
N ASP A 270 -7.10 31.70 -11.08
CA ASP A 270 -8.37 30.98 -11.12
C ASP A 270 -8.30 29.53 -10.64
N SER A 271 -7.10 28.93 -10.61
CA SER A 271 -6.93 27.51 -10.25
C SER A 271 -5.87 27.28 -9.18
N GLY A 272 -5.27 28.35 -8.65
CA GLY A 272 -4.17 28.28 -7.72
C GLY A 272 -2.92 27.68 -8.35
N GLN A 273 -2.19 26.89 -7.58
CA GLN A 273 -0.97 26.26 -8.02
C GLN A 273 -1.23 25.13 -9.05
N GLN A 274 -0.34 25.01 -10.02
CA GLN A 274 -0.40 24.03 -11.09
C GLN A 274 0.97 23.39 -11.33
N LEU A 275 1.00 22.09 -11.59
CA LEU A 275 2.17 21.43 -12.14
C LEU A 275 2.15 21.53 -13.66
N VAL A 276 3.24 22.04 -14.23
CA VAL A 276 3.42 22.22 -15.68
C VAL A 276 4.66 21.49 -16.15
N ALA A 277 4.74 21.16 -17.43
CA ALA A 277 5.89 20.48 -18.00
C ALA A 277 7.14 21.37 -17.97
N SER A 278 8.29 20.84 -17.53
CA SER A 278 9.55 21.60 -17.49
C SER A 278 10.19 21.77 -18.88
N HIS A 279 9.83 20.90 -19.82
CA HIS A 279 10.28 20.86 -21.21
C HIS A 279 9.20 20.17 -22.06
N ASP A 280 9.41 20.04 -23.37
CA ASP A 280 8.50 19.30 -24.24
C ASP A 280 8.57 17.80 -23.93
N LEU A 281 7.51 17.24 -23.37
CA LEU A 281 7.42 15.84 -22.97
C LEU A 281 6.84 15.00 -24.10
N GLN A 282 7.42 13.82 -24.32
CA GLN A 282 6.95 12.88 -25.33
C GLN A 282 6.11 11.75 -24.70
N PRO A 283 5.08 11.23 -25.39
CA PRO A 283 4.35 10.06 -24.91
C PRO A 283 5.29 8.90 -24.56
N GLY A 284 5.01 8.22 -23.46
CA GLY A 284 5.83 7.15 -22.92
C GLY A 284 7.01 7.62 -22.05
N GLU A 285 7.28 8.92 -21.96
CA GLU A 285 8.31 9.48 -21.09
C GLU A 285 7.86 9.54 -19.62
N ILE A 286 8.76 9.24 -18.68
CA ILE A 286 8.52 9.40 -17.24
C ILE A 286 8.68 10.87 -16.88
N ILE A 287 7.63 11.46 -16.33
CA ILE A 287 7.59 12.87 -15.91
C ILE A 287 8.21 13.03 -14.52
N PHE A 288 7.77 12.22 -13.57
CA PHE A 288 8.34 12.16 -12.22
C PHE A 288 8.15 10.79 -11.59
N VAL A 289 8.97 10.52 -10.57
CA VAL A 289 8.86 9.37 -9.68
C VAL A 289 8.88 9.88 -8.24
N GLN A 290 7.86 9.56 -7.47
CA GLN A 290 7.72 9.99 -6.08
C GLN A 290 7.51 8.79 -5.16
N GLN A 291 8.27 8.71 -4.06
CA GLN A 291 7.91 7.85 -2.93
C GLN A 291 6.74 8.48 -2.17
N SER A 292 5.73 7.72 -1.78
CA SER A 292 4.66 8.25 -0.93
C SER A 292 5.19 8.80 0.40
N TYR A 293 4.59 9.88 0.89
CA TYR A 293 4.95 10.46 2.20
C TYR A 293 4.56 9.51 3.34
N VAL A 294 3.35 8.95 3.26
CA VAL A 294 2.82 8.01 4.24
C VAL A 294 2.07 6.89 3.53
N THR A 295 2.22 5.67 4.07
CA THR A 295 1.64 4.44 3.54
C THR A 295 1.03 3.61 4.67
N SER A 296 -0.06 2.92 4.36
CA SER A 296 -0.61 1.89 5.24
C SER A 296 -0.99 0.66 4.47
N VAL A 297 -0.43 -0.48 4.89
CA VAL A 297 -0.74 -1.79 4.31
C VAL A 297 -1.95 -2.38 5.01
N ASN A 298 -2.74 -3.14 4.26
CA ASN A 298 -3.76 -3.98 4.83
C ASN A 298 -3.12 -5.07 5.69
N THR A 299 -3.28 -4.97 7.01
CA THR A 299 -2.66 -5.91 7.96
C THR A 299 -3.17 -7.35 7.80
N ASN A 300 -4.35 -7.57 7.22
CA ASN A 300 -4.79 -8.92 6.80
C ASN A 300 -3.89 -9.53 5.72
N LYS A 301 -3.06 -8.71 5.07
CA LYS A 301 -2.08 -9.09 4.05
C LYS A 301 -0.63 -8.86 4.56
N ALA A 302 -0.42 -8.58 5.85
CA ALA A 302 0.92 -8.32 6.43
C ALA A 302 1.89 -9.50 6.24
N CYS A 303 1.40 -10.74 6.18
CA CYS A 303 2.21 -11.92 5.87
C CYS A 303 2.75 -11.96 4.42
N ALA A 304 2.26 -11.07 3.54
CA ALA A 304 2.68 -10.97 2.15
C ALA A 304 3.34 -9.64 1.77
N TYR A 305 3.12 -8.58 2.54
CA TYR A 305 3.60 -7.22 2.24
C TYR A 305 4.24 -6.58 3.47
N CYS A 306 5.32 -5.82 3.26
CA CYS A 306 5.94 -5.06 4.33
C CYS A 306 5.06 -3.88 4.75
N CYS A 307 4.68 -3.80 6.03
CA CYS A 307 3.89 -2.70 6.59
C CYS A 307 4.61 -1.33 6.61
N HIS A 308 5.90 -1.29 6.27
CA HIS A 308 6.69 -0.06 6.15
C HIS A 308 6.80 0.42 4.70
N CYS A 309 7.46 -0.36 3.84
CA CYS A 309 7.77 0.03 2.45
C CYS A 309 6.83 -0.57 1.40
N MET A 310 5.79 -1.30 1.82
CA MET A 310 4.82 -2.00 0.95
C MET A 310 5.41 -3.09 0.04
N THR A 311 6.73 -3.30 0.07
CA THR A 311 7.38 -4.30 -0.76
C THR A 311 6.80 -5.69 -0.48
N PRO A 312 6.30 -6.39 -1.51
CA PRO A 312 5.83 -7.77 -1.37
C PRO A 312 7.01 -8.69 -1.09
N THR A 313 6.81 -9.64 -0.19
CA THR A 313 7.90 -10.56 0.19
C THR A 313 7.36 -11.87 0.73
N TRP A 314 7.99 -12.96 0.31
CA TRP A 314 7.69 -14.32 0.77
C TRP A 314 8.20 -14.61 2.18
N CYS A 315 9.10 -13.78 2.73
CA CYS A 315 9.79 -14.05 3.98
C CYS A 315 9.71 -12.86 4.96
N THR A 316 8.51 -12.35 5.23
CA THR A 316 8.29 -11.28 6.22
C THR A 316 8.77 -11.68 7.62
N ILE A 317 9.20 -10.68 8.41
CA ILE A 317 9.54 -10.80 9.82
C ILE A 317 8.53 -10.02 10.67
N PRO A 318 8.16 -10.51 11.85
CA PRO A 318 7.11 -9.89 12.64
C PRO A 318 7.64 -8.73 13.51
N CYS A 319 6.75 -7.84 13.92
CA CYS A 319 6.96 -7.02 15.13
C CYS A 319 7.20 -7.92 16.34
N ASP A 320 7.96 -7.47 17.34
CA ASP A 320 8.22 -8.26 18.56
C ASP A 320 7.06 -8.18 19.57
N HIS A 321 6.21 -7.15 19.46
CA HIS A 321 5.19 -6.83 20.46
C HIS A 321 3.76 -7.18 19.99
N CYS A 322 3.37 -6.81 18.76
CA CYS A 322 2.07 -7.14 18.18
C CYS A 322 2.16 -8.25 17.13
N SER A 323 1.02 -8.87 16.81
CA SER A 323 0.90 -9.81 15.68
C SER A 323 0.48 -9.13 14.37
N LEU A 324 0.22 -7.82 14.38
CA LEU A 324 -0.44 -7.11 13.26
C LEU A 324 0.51 -6.66 12.15
N ASN A 325 1.72 -6.22 12.51
CA ASN A 325 2.66 -5.64 11.56
C ASN A 325 3.85 -6.57 11.29
N MET A 326 4.18 -6.70 10.02
CA MET A 326 5.32 -7.47 9.55
C MET A 326 6.13 -6.69 8.50
N TYR A 327 7.39 -7.06 8.33
CA TYR A 327 8.38 -6.29 7.57
C TYR A 327 9.18 -7.17 6.62
N CYS A 328 9.68 -6.62 5.51
CA CYS A 328 10.52 -7.39 4.57
C CYS A 328 11.94 -7.63 5.08
N SER A 329 12.45 -6.76 5.95
CA SER A 329 13.82 -6.78 6.47
C SER A 329 13.88 -6.19 7.88
N LYS A 330 15.01 -6.44 8.58
CA LYS A 330 15.30 -5.83 9.88
C LYS A 330 15.39 -4.32 9.77
N GLN A 331 15.98 -3.80 8.70
CA GLN A 331 16.02 -2.37 8.41
C GLN A 331 14.61 -1.75 8.38
N CYS A 332 13.67 -2.31 7.61
CA CYS A 332 12.30 -1.78 7.57
C CYS A 332 11.56 -1.89 8.91
N LYS A 333 11.83 -2.94 9.69
CA LYS A 333 11.29 -3.09 11.05
C LYS A 333 11.80 -1.98 11.98
N ASP A 334 13.10 -1.70 11.94
CA ASP A 334 13.74 -0.70 12.80
C ASP A 334 13.37 0.73 12.38
N GLU A 335 13.34 1.00 11.07
CA GLU A 335 12.88 2.29 10.53
C GLU A 335 11.42 2.57 10.89
N ALA A 336 10.54 1.57 10.78
CA ALA A 336 9.15 1.70 11.21
C ALA A 336 9.05 1.97 12.71
N TRP A 337 9.75 1.20 13.53
CA TRP A 337 9.79 1.38 15.00
C TRP A 337 10.18 2.79 15.37
N ASN A 338 11.27 3.30 14.80
CA ASN A 338 11.80 4.62 15.13
C ASN A 338 10.90 5.75 14.62
N LYS A 339 10.26 5.60 13.45
CA LYS A 339 9.42 6.66 12.86
C LYS A 339 8.03 6.75 13.46
N TYR A 340 7.39 5.63 13.78
CA TYR A 340 6.00 5.64 14.24
C TYR A 340 5.55 4.41 15.03
N HIS A 341 6.15 3.24 14.79
CA HIS A 341 5.57 1.99 15.26
C HIS A 341 5.76 1.75 16.77
N ASP A 342 6.76 2.37 17.39
CA ASP A 342 6.91 2.37 18.85
C ASP A 342 5.69 2.94 19.59
N ILE A 343 5.07 3.99 19.06
CA ILE A 343 3.84 4.60 19.59
C ILE A 343 2.59 3.91 19.02
N GLU A 344 2.57 3.64 17.70
CA GLU A 344 1.43 3.04 17.01
C GLU A 344 1.15 1.60 17.48
N CYS A 345 2.16 0.81 17.85
CA CYS A 345 2.02 -0.63 18.07
C CYS A 345 0.92 -0.97 19.08
N ASN A 346 0.90 -0.29 20.23
CA ASN A 346 -0.12 -0.52 21.25
C ASN A 346 -1.51 -0.04 20.80
N MET A 347 -1.58 1.13 20.17
CA MET A 347 -2.83 1.66 19.63
C MET A 347 -3.43 0.71 18.58
N ALA A 348 -2.61 0.19 17.66
CA ALA A 348 -3.05 -0.68 16.57
C ALA A 348 -3.70 -1.98 17.06
N MET A 349 -3.25 -2.52 18.21
CA MET A 349 -3.87 -3.67 18.85
C MET A 349 -5.26 -3.37 19.43
N HIS A 350 -5.53 -2.10 19.75
CA HIS A 350 -6.85 -1.65 20.20
C HIS A 350 -7.76 -1.25 19.04
N MET A 351 -7.23 -0.66 17.96
CA MET A 351 -8.01 -0.10 16.83
C MET A 351 -8.88 -1.08 16.03
N GLN A 352 -9.00 -2.36 16.41
CA GLN A 352 -9.91 -3.34 15.80
C GLN A 352 -11.35 -3.30 16.38
N PHE A 353 -11.77 -2.19 16.98
CA PHE A 353 -13.12 -2.01 17.56
C PHE A 353 -14.22 -1.72 16.52
N ASP A 354 -13.88 -1.47 15.25
CA ASP A 354 -14.85 -1.05 14.24
C ASP A 354 -14.44 -1.61 12.86
N ASP A 355 -15.40 -2.21 12.15
CA ASP A 355 -15.24 -2.80 10.81
C ASP A 355 -14.99 -1.72 9.73
N THR A 356 -15.04 -0.45 10.11
CA THR A 356 -14.62 0.63 9.23
C THR A 356 -13.11 0.62 8.99
N LYS A 357 -12.72 0.11 7.81
CA LYS A 357 -11.75 0.77 6.92
C LYS A 357 -10.38 1.14 7.57
N TYR A 358 -9.76 0.19 8.29
CA TYR A 358 -8.46 0.24 9.03
C TYR A 358 -7.34 1.13 8.43
N TYR A 359 -7.24 1.26 7.11
CA TYR A 359 -6.16 2.01 6.45
C TYR A 359 -6.16 3.51 6.74
N PHE A 360 -7.34 4.16 6.82
CA PHE A 360 -7.41 5.62 7.01
C PHE A 360 -6.96 6.04 8.41
N TYR A 361 -7.35 5.28 9.44
CA TYR A 361 -6.93 5.49 10.81
C TYR A 361 -5.41 5.35 10.94
N GLN A 362 -4.84 4.33 10.33
CA GLN A 362 -3.39 4.12 10.35
C GLN A 362 -2.62 5.23 9.64
N ILE A 363 -3.10 5.72 8.50
CA ILE A 363 -2.48 6.88 7.84
C ILE A 363 -2.49 8.08 8.79
N ALA A 364 -3.62 8.36 9.46
CA ALA A 364 -3.72 9.47 10.39
C ALA A 364 -2.80 9.31 11.61
N VAL A 365 -2.84 8.15 12.25
CA VAL A 365 -2.00 7.84 13.42
C VAL A 365 -0.51 7.94 13.08
N LYS A 366 -0.05 7.29 12.00
CA LYS A 366 1.35 7.36 11.56
C LYS A 366 1.77 8.79 11.24
N THR A 367 0.93 9.53 10.51
CA THR A 367 1.23 10.92 10.11
C THR A 367 1.41 11.82 11.32
N ILE A 368 0.53 11.70 12.33
CA ILE A 368 0.61 12.50 13.56
C ILE A 368 1.87 12.15 14.35
N ILE A 369 2.14 10.86 14.54
CA ILE A 369 3.33 10.43 15.28
C ILE A 369 4.60 10.92 14.59
N MET A 370 4.69 10.76 13.25
CA MET A 370 5.81 11.26 12.47
C MET A 370 5.97 12.78 12.62
N ALA A 371 4.89 13.54 12.47
CA ALA A 371 4.91 15.01 12.60
C ALA A 371 5.34 15.47 14.00
N VAL A 372 4.81 14.84 15.05
CA VAL A 372 5.16 15.15 16.44
C VAL A 372 6.62 14.81 16.73
N LYS A 373 7.13 13.68 16.22
CA LYS A 373 8.54 13.31 16.35
C LYS A 373 9.47 14.25 15.60
N GLU A 374 9.10 14.68 14.39
CA GLU A 374 9.85 15.65 13.60
C GLU A 374 9.91 17.02 14.30
N ALA A 375 8.81 17.47 14.91
CA ALA A 375 8.75 18.71 15.67
C ALA A 375 9.35 18.61 17.09
N GLY A 376 9.47 17.39 17.64
CA GLY A 376 10.00 17.08 18.97
C GLY A 376 8.93 16.99 20.08
N SER A 377 7.78 17.65 19.94
CA SER A 377 6.65 17.50 20.87
C SER A 377 5.33 17.99 20.23
N VAL A 378 4.21 17.66 20.87
CA VAL A 378 2.88 18.14 20.45
C VAL A 378 2.81 19.67 20.49
N SER A 379 3.30 20.29 21.57
CA SER A 379 3.27 21.75 21.73
C SER A 379 4.18 22.44 20.71
N ALA A 380 5.35 21.87 20.41
CA ALA A 380 6.26 22.39 19.37
C ALA A 380 5.61 22.32 17.97
N LEU A 381 4.96 21.20 17.64
CA LEU A 381 4.22 21.05 16.39
C LEU A 381 3.08 22.07 16.28
N ARG A 382 2.35 22.32 17.38
CA ARG A 382 1.29 23.33 17.43
C ARG A 382 1.82 24.72 17.11
N GLU A 383 2.89 25.14 17.78
CA GLU A 383 3.50 26.45 17.53
C GLU A 383 4.03 26.58 16.09
N GLU A 384 4.60 25.52 15.54
CA GLU A 384 5.07 25.48 14.16
C GLU A 384 3.92 25.66 13.16
N LEU A 385 2.82 24.92 13.34
CA LEU A 385 1.65 25.03 12.47
C LEU A 385 0.92 26.36 12.63
N GLU A 386 0.83 26.92 13.83
CA GLU A 386 0.27 28.26 14.02
C GLU A 386 1.05 29.34 13.27
N LYS A 387 2.38 29.27 13.29
CA LYS A 387 3.25 30.18 12.51
C LYS A 387 3.04 29.96 11.01
N PHE A 388 2.95 28.70 10.58
CA PHE A 388 2.70 28.34 9.19
C PHE A 388 1.34 28.87 8.69
N ASP A 389 0.27 28.69 9.46
CA ASP A 389 -1.07 29.13 9.09
C ASP A 389 -1.19 30.66 9.04
N LYS A 390 -0.60 31.37 10.02
CA LYS A 390 -0.58 32.84 10.10
C LYS A 390 0.29 33.51 9.03
N SER A 391 1.17 32.76 8.37
CA SER A 391 1.97 33.32 7.27
C SER A 391 1.03 33.78 6.14
N LYS A 392 1.08 35.09 5.83
CA LYS A 392 0.27 35.74 4.78
C LYS A 392 0.66 35.31 3.37
N ASP A 393 1.71 34.52 3.27
CA ASP A 393 2.25 34.09 2.01
C ASP A 393 1.55 32.80 1.57
N GLU A 394 0.28 32.91 1.15
CA GLU A 394 -0.42 31.83 0.43
C GLU A 394 0.42 31.32 -0.75
N GLN A 395 1.33 32.15 -1.27
CA GLN A 395 2.25 31.89 -2.37
C GLN A 395 3.46 31.05 -1.93
N ALA A 396 3.82 31.03 -0.63
CA ALA A 396 4.91 30.24 -0.07
C ALA A 396 4.51 28.86 0.50
N LYS A 397 3.22 28.68 0.82
CA LYS A 397 2.75 27.47 1.52
C LYS A 397 2.95 26.17 0.76
N TYR A 398 3.07 26.24 -0.57
CA TYR A 398 3.05 25.04 -1.38
C TYR A 398 4.41 24.51 -1.83
N PHE A 399 5.43 25.31 -2.19
CA PHE A 399 6.74 24.77 -2.64
C PHE A 399 7.96 25.74 -2.52
N THR A 400 7.88 26.89 -1.84
CA THR A 400 8.94 27.93 -1.97
C THR A 400 10.18 27.73 -1.11
N GLU A 401 10.09 27.19 0.11
CA GLU A 401 11.31 27.03 0.95
C GLU A 401 12.19 25.84 0.52
N GLN A 402 11.63 24.87 -0.23
CA GLN A 402 12.30 23.60 -0.57
C GLN A 402 12.99 23.55 -1.92
N ASN A 403 12.95 24.62 -2.72
CA ASN A 403 13.76 24.70 -3.93
C ASN A 403 15.28 24.61 -3.64
N LYS A 404 15.70 24.65 -2.38
CA LYS A 404 17.09 24.39 -1.95
C LYS A 404 17.38 22.93 -1.54
N SER A 405 16.39 22.12 -1.17
CA SER A 405 16.61 20.73 -0.70
C SER A 405 15.97 19.64 -1.57
N GLY A 406 14.97 19.97 -2.41
CA GLY A 406 14.33 19.03 -3.34
C GLY A 406 13.45 17.94 -2.69
N ASN A 407 13.26 17.92 -1.37
CA ASN A 407 12.46 16.91 -0.69
C ASN A 407 10.99 17.33 -0.52
N ILE A 408 10.13 16.88 -1.43
CA ILE A 408 8.69 17.16 -1.43
C ILE A 408 7.91 16.47 -0.28
N ASN A 409 8.45 15.38 0.25
CA ASN A 409 7.77 14.50 1.20
C ASN A 409 7.97 15.02 2.62
N THR A 410 7.33 16.13 2.94
CA THR A 410 7.33 16.71 4.28
C THR A 410 5.93 16.84 4.84
N PHE A 411 5.83 16.86 6.17
CA PHE A 411 4.56 17.01 6.85
C PHE A 411 3.80 18.28 6.44
N LYS A 412 4.49 19.42 6.27
CA LYS A 412 3.86 20.69 5.84
C LYS A 412 3.19 20.58 4.47
N ASN A 413 3.87 19.97 3.50
CA ASN A 413 3.30 19.76 2.17
C ASN A 413 2.10 18.82 2.22
N PHE A 414 2.16 17.76 3.04
CA PHE A 414 1.01 16.89 3.31
C PHE A 414 -0.15 17.65 3.96
N TYR A 415 0.12 18.42 5.01
CA TYR A 415 -0.84 19.22 5.78
C TYR A 415 -1.58 20.25 4.91
N ASN A 416 -0.92 20.73 3.86
CA ASN A 416 -1.43 21.73 2.94
C ASN A 416 -2.26 21.16 1.77
N LEU A 417 -2.35 19.83 1.65
CA LEU A 417 -3.24 19.19 0.68
C LEU A 417 -4.72 19.54 0.93
N SER A 418 -5.55 19.39 -0.10
CA SER A 418 -6.98 19.68 -0.03
C SER A 418 -7.66 18.82 1.03
N HIS A 419 -8.19 19.44 2.07
CA HIS A 419 -8.95 18.79 3.14
C HIS A 419 -10.43 19.17 3.05
N LYS A 420 -10.91 19.41 1.83
CA LYS A 420 -12.34 19.53 1.54
C LYS A 420 -13.00 18.16 1.67
N CYS A 421 -14.24 18.15 2.15
CA CYS A 421 -15.06 16.96 2.21
C CYS A 421 -16.54 17.31 2.04
N THR A 422 -17.38 16.30 1.86
CA THR A 422 -18.82 16.49 1.96
C THR A 422 -19.24 16.49 3.43
N VAL A 423 -20.40 17.08 3.74
CA VAL A 423 -20.93 17.02 5.12
C VAL A 423 -21.17 15.59 5.57
N PHE A 424 -21.66 14.71 4.69
CA PHE A 424 -21.77 13.28 4.98
C PHE A 424 -20.42 12.68 5.42
N LYS A 425 -19.33 12.97 4.71
CA LYS A 425 -17.98 12.52 5.11
C LYS A 425 -17.54 13.17 6.43
N LEU A 426 -17.82 14.45 6.66
CA LEU A 426 -17.45 15.16 7.89
C LEU A 426 -17.96 14.44 9.14
N THR A 427 -19.19 13.95 9.12
CA THR A 427 -19.75 13.23 10.27
C THR A 427 -18.99 11.94 10.62
N ARG A 428 -18.50 11.21 9.61
CA ARG A 428 -17.65 10.02 9.79
C ARG A 428 -16.28 10.42 10.33
N ILE A 429 -15.71 11.47 9.75
CA ILE A 429 -14.43 12.04 10.17
C ILE A 429 -14.47 12.45 11.65
N LEU A 430 -15.59 13.00 12.14
CA LEU A 430 -15.77 13.34 13.55
C LEU A 430 -15.67 12.11 14.47
N LYS A 431 -16.43 11.04 14.14
CA LYS A 431 -16.40 9.78 14.89
C LYS A 431 -14.97 9.23 14.92
N ASP A 432 -14.35 9.15 13.76
CA ASP A 432 -13.03 8.58 13.57
C ASP A 432 -11.97 9.35 14.36
N ALA A 433 -12.03 10.68 14.31
CA ALA A 433 -11.09 11.52 15.02
C ALA A 433 -11.21 11.41 16.53
N PHE A 434 -12.44 11.32 17.05
CA PHE A 434 -12.65 11.11 18.47
C PHE A 434 -12.05 9.77 18.93
N LEU A 435 -12.31 8.68 18.20
CA LEU A 435 -11.77 7.35 18.55
C LEU A 435 -10.25 7.34 18.55
N ILE A 436 -9.62 7.90 17.50
CA ILE A 436 -8.15 8.03 17.43
C ILE A 436 -7.60 8.84 18.60
N LEU A 437 -8.26 9.95 18.96
CA LEU A 437 -7.84 10.75 20.12
C LEU A 437 -7.86 9.93 21.40
N VAL A 438 -8.93 9.17 21.65
CA VAL A 438 -8.99 8.32 22.84
C VAL A 438 -7.87 7.28 22.82
N TYR A 439 -7.56 6.68 21.67
CA TYR A 439 -6.42 5.75 21.58
C TYR A 439 -5.08 6.45 21.86
N PHE A 440 -4.90 7.70 21.42
CA PHE A 440 -3.69 8.46 21.78
C PHE A 440 -3.62 8.72 23.29
N VAL A 441 -4.75 9.07 23.92
CA VAL A 441 -4.81 9.34 25.37
C VAL A 441 -4.64 8.08 26.22
N LYS A 442 -5.22 6.95 25.80
CA LYS A 442 -5.32 5.73 26.62
C LYS A 442 -4.28 4.66 26.27
N ALA A 443 -3.75 4.65 25.05
CA ALA A 443 -2.92 3.56 24.53
C ALA A 443 -1.60 4.04 23.92
N SER A 444 -1.20 5.28 24.14
CA SER A 444 0.02 5.85 23.59
C SER A 444 0.73 6.75 24.61
N ASN A 445 1.97 7.08 24.32
CA ASN A 445 2.79 8.07 25.04
C ASN A 445 3.05 9.32 24.17
N LEU A 446 2.12 9.69 23.28
CA LEU A 446 2.27 10.85 22.39
C LEU A 446 2.37 12.17 23.17
N PHE A 447 1.61 12.31 24.25
CA PHE A 447 1.56 13.52 25.09
C PHE A 447 2.67 13.49 26.16
N ALA A 448 3.18 14.67 26.53
CA ALA A 448 4.27 14.79 27.49
C ALA A 448 3.89 14.34 28.92
N SER A 449 2.61 14.46 29.29
CA SER A 449 2.05 13.99 30.56
C SER A 449 1.10 12.84 30.31
N ASP A 450 0.98 11.94 31.29
CA ASP A 450 -0.07 10.92 31.28
C ASP A 450 -1.44 11.59 31.42
N LEU A 451 -2.27 11.43 30.38
CA LEU A 451 -3.61 12.00 30.30
C LEU A 451 -4.70 10.93 30.55
N SER A 452 -4.32 9.68 30.79
CA SER A 452 -5.24 8.54 30.81
C SER A 452 -6.26 8.57 31.97
N SER A 453 -5.94 9.32 33.03
CA SER A 453 -6.78 9.50 34.22
C SER A 453 -7.63 10.77 34.20
N LEU A 454 -7.46 11.64 33.21
CA LEU A 454 -8.22 12.89 33.13
C LEU A 454 -9.69 12.63 32.79
N SER A 455 -10.57 13.40 33.41
CA SER A 455 -11.97 13.45 33.00
C SER A 455 -12.07 14.07 31.61
N GLY A 456 -13.14 13.74 30.90
CA GLY A 456 -13.33 14.28 29.57
C GLY A 456 -13.54 15.81 29.53
N LYS A 457 -13.90 16.45 30.66
CA LYS A 457 -13.89 17.92 30.79
C LYS A 457 -12.46 18.48 30.84
N GLU A 458 -11.59 17.87 31.65
CA GLU A 458 -10.18 18.28 31.73
C GLU A 458 -9.46 18.09 30.39
N LEU A 459 -9.79 17.02 29.66
CA LEU A 459 -9.29 16.81 28.30
C LEU A 459 -9.74 17.89 27.32
N SER A 460 -10.98 18.39 27.45
CA SER A 460 -11.51 19.42 26.55
C SER A 460 -10.98 20.82 26.83
N GLU A 461 -10.40 21.03 28.01
CA GLU A 461 -9.74 22.26 28.44
C GLU A 461 -8.22 22.22 28.18
N ASN A 462 -7.67 21.08 27.74
CA ASN A 462 -6.26 20.93 27.42
C ASN A 462 -5.96 21.31 25.96
N ASP A 463 -5.16 22.37 25.76
CA ASP A 463 -4.86 22.91 24.44
C ASP A 463 -4.12 21.93 23.51
N ASP A 464 -3.28 21.05 24.04
CA ASP A 464 -2.56 20.04 23.24
C ASP A 464 -3.51 18.94 22.77
N VAL A 465 -4.46 18.52 23.62
CA VAL A 465 -5.51 17.55 23.27
C VAL A 465 -6.42 18.11 22.19
N VAL A 466 -6.88 19.36 22.37
CA VAL A 466 -7.73 20.05 21.38
C VAL A 466 -6.99 20.23 20.06
N PHE A 467 -5.71 20.60 20.10
CA PHE A 467 -4.88 20.72 18.91
C PHE A 467 -4.74 19.38 18.17
N VAL A 468 -4.35 18.29 18.86
CA VAL A 468 -4.20 16.96 18.26
C VAL A 468 -5.52 16.49 17.65
N LEU A 469 -6.64 16.74 18.30
CA LEU A 469 -7.97 16.38 17.79
C LEU A 469 -8.32 17.11 16.49
N LEU A 470 -8.12 18.43 16.43
CA LEU A 470 -8.30 19.21 15.20
C LEU A 470 -7.34 18.75 14.10
N LEU A 471 -6.12 18.36 14.48
CA LEU A 471 -5.13 17.82 13.57
C LEU A 471 -5.57 16.46 13.00
N ILE A 472 -6.11 15.57 13.83
CA ILE A 472 -6.68 14.28 13.38
C ILE A 472 -7.79 14.52 12.37
N LEU A 473 -8.75 15.42 12.68
CA LEU A 473 -9.85 15.76 11.77
C LEU A 473 -9.32 16.20 10.39
N ARG A 474 -8.34 17.11 10.38
CA ARG A 474 -7.73 17.61 9.14
C ARG A 474 -7.01 16.49 8.39
N ILE A 475 -6.18 15.69 9.05
CA ILE A 475 -5.40 14.62 8.41
C ILE A 475 -6.31 13.54 7.83
N ILE A 476 -7.39 13.15 8.53
CA ILE A 476 -8.37 12.21 7.99
C ILE A 476 -9.05 12.80 6.75
N ALA A 477 -9.42 14.08 6.78
CA ALA A 477 -10.00 14.77 5.62
C ALA A 477 -9.04 14.85 4.43
N VAL A 478 -7.76 15.19 4.67
CA VAL A 478 -6.69 15.09 3.65
C VAL A 478 -6.65 13.67 3.10
N THR A 479 -6.66 12.66 3.95
CA THR A 479 -6.52 11.27 3.49
C THR A 479 -7.72 10.83 2.66
N TYR A 480 -8.96 11.13 3.07
CA TYR A 480 -10.16 10.81 2.28
C TYR A 480 -10.19 11.44 0.88
N SER A 481 -9.56 12.59 0.72
CA SER A 481 -9.59 13.37 -0.51
C SER A 481 -8.36 13.15 -1.39
N ASN A 482 -7.25 12.67 -0.82
CA ASN A 482 -5.94 12.62 -1.49
C ASN A 482 -5.23 11.26 -1.40
N SER A 483 -5.92 10.20 -0.94
CA SER A 483 -5.32 8.86 -0.86
C SER A 483 -5.54 8.05 -2.13
N ASP A 484 -4.47 7.44 -2.62
CA ASP A 484 -4.52 6.40 -3.64
C ASP A 484 -4.65 5.03 -2.97
N HIS A 485 -5.58 4.21 -3.47
CA HIS A 485 -5.75 2.82 -3.03
C HIS A 485 -4.97 1.90 -3.97
N HIS A 486 -4.11 1.08 -3.39
CA HIS A 486 -3.33 0.08 -4.14
C HIS A 486 -4.16 -1.18 -4.28
N ILE A 487 -4.59 -1.47 -5.51
CA ILE A 487 -5.31 -2.69 -5.85
C ILE A 487 -4.38 -3.52 -6.75
N PRO A 488 -4.01 -4.74 -6.36
CA PRO A 488 -3.27 -5.64 -7.22
C PRO A 488 -4.16 -6.00 -8.42
N TYR A 489 -3.56 -6.02 -9.61
CA TYR A 489 -4.22 -6.50 -10.82
C TYR A 489 -4.54 -7.99 -10.63
N ARG A 490 -5.84 -8.34 -10.69
CA ARG A 490 -6.40 -9.68 -10.44
C ARG A 490 -6.10 -10.23 -9.04
N SER A 491 -7.09 -10.11 -8.16
CA SER A 491 -7.14 -10.89 -6.93
C SER A 491 -8.22 -11.95 -7.11
N ASP A 492 -7.84 -13.22 -7.16
CA ASP A 492 -8.80 -14.33 -7.14
C ASP A 492 -9.63 -14.32 -5.84
N ASP A 493 -9.14 -13.65 -4.78
CA ASP A 493 -9.85 -13.37 -3.52
C ASP A 493 -10.89 -12.24 -3.62
N CYS A 494 -11.22 -11.73 -4.82
CA CYS A 494 -12.20 -10.65 -4.95
C CYS A 494 -13.59 -11.13 -4.52
N LEU A 495 -14.02 -10.75 -3.32
CA LEU A 495 -15.32 -11.13 -2.74
C LEU A 495 -16.52 -10.73 -3.61
N VAL A 496 -16.32 -9.83 -4.58
CA VAL A 496 -17.37 -9.30 -5.47
C VAL A 496 -17.15 -9.67 -6.94
N GLN A 497 -16.35 -10.71 -7.22
CA GLN A 497 -16.26 -11.37 -8.54
C GLN A 497 -16.08 -10.41 -9.74
N ASN A 498 -15.13 -9.47 -9.62
CA ASN A 498 -14.78 -8.44 -10.62
C ASN A 498 -15.73 -7.25 -10.76
N ASP A 499 -16.69 -7.05 -9.86
CA ASP A 499 -17.35 -5.74 -9.72
C ASP A 499 -16.36 -4.73 -9.12
N LEU A 500 -15.81 -3.86 -9.97
CA LEU A 500 -14.79 -2.90 -9.58
C LEU A 500 -15.33 -1.85 -8.59
N ASP A 501 -16.59 -1.42 -8.72
CA ASP A 501 -17.18 -0.41 -7.84
C ASP A 501 -17.49 -1.01 -6.47
N ALA A 502 -18.10 -2.20 -6.43
CA ALA A 502 -18.29 -2.92 -5.18
C ALA A 502 -16.94 -3.28 -4.53
N CYS A 503 -15.90 -3.58 -5.33
CA CYS A 503 -14.56 -3.85 -4.83
C CYS A 503 -13.89 -2.57 -4.32
N LEU A 504 -14.14 -1.41 -4.93
CA LEU A 504 -13.64 -0.11 -4.47
C LEU A 504 -14.37 0.37 -3.21
N ASP A 505 -15.62 -0.02 -3.01
CA ASP A 505 -16.40 0.31 -1.83
C ASP A 505 -16.07 -0.62 -0.65
N ASN A 506 -16.06 -1.94 -0.90
CA ASN A 506 -15.75 -2.99 0.07
C ASN A 506 -14.24 -3.10 0.34
N ARG A 507 -13.42 -2.74 -0.65
CA ARG A 507 -11.94 -2.72 -0.59
C ARG A 507 -11.33 -4.07 -0.23
N CYS A 508 -11.99 -5.15 -0.65
CA CYS A 508 -11.56 -6.53 -0.42
C CYS A 508 -10.21 -6.84 -1.10
N CYS A 509 -9.91 -6.21 -2.25
CA CYS A 509 -8.65 -6.40 -2.97
C CYS A 509 -7.56 -5.39 -2.59
N SER A 510 -7.84 -4.34 -1.83
CA SER A 510 -6.85 -3.30 -1.53
C SER A 510 -5.70 -3.86 -0.68
N THR A 511 -4.46 -3.76 -1.17
CA THR A 511 -3.26 -4.19 -0.44
C THR A 511 -2.69 -3.10 0.44
N ALA A 512 -2.84 -1.85 0.03
CA ALA A 512 -2.38 -0.69 0.79
C ALA A 512 -3.10 0.61 0.38
N THR A 513 -2.85 1.66 1.13
CA THR A 513 -3.24 3.04 0.85
C THR A 513 -2.02 3.95 0.99
N SER A 514 -1.90 4.96 0.14
CA SER A 514 -0.81 5.94 0.23
C SER A 514 -1.26 7.36 -0.12
N VAL A 515 -0.52 8.36 0.35
CA VAL A 515 -0.70 9.76 -0.06
C VAL A 515 0.53 10.25 -0.82
N ASN A 516 0.33 10.63 -2.09
CA ASN A 516 1.37 11.05 -3.03
C ASN A 516 1.25 12.53 -3.37
N ILE A 517 2.02 13.39 -2.72
CA ILE A 517 1.81 14.86 -2.74
C ILE A 517 1.78 15.45 -4.16
N TYR A 518 2.68 15.06 -5.08
CA TYR A 518 2.65 15.60 -6.45
C TYR A 518 1.43 15.12 -7.22
N VAL A 519 1.08 13.84 -7.11
CA VAL A 519 -0.06 13.26 -7.83
C VAL A 519 -1.35 14.00 -7.46
N GLN A 520 -1.51 14.31 -6.17
CA GLN A 520 -2.71 14.96 -5.63
C GLN A 520 -2.76 16.46 -5.95
N SER A 521 -1.65 17.04 -6.43
CA SER A 521 -1.56 18.41 -6.92
C SER A 521 -1.84 18.53 -8.44
N LEU A 522 -2.10 17.42 -9.13
CA LEU A 522 -2.42 17.40 -10.57
C LEU A 522 -3.90 17.69 -10.81
N LYS A 523 -4.20 18.39 -11.90
CA LYS A 523 -5.58 18.69 -12.30
C LYS A 523 -6.23 17.50 -12.98
N TYR A 524 -7.52 17.29 -12.72
CA TYR A 524 -8.32 16.30 -13.45
C TYR A 524 -8.81 16.83 -14.80
N ASP A 525 -8.59 16.04 -15.86
CA ASP A 525 -9.11 16.26 -17.21
C ASP A 525 -9.66 14.93 -17.77
N CYS A 526 -10.85 14.92 -18.39
CA CYS A 526 -11.44 13.68 -18.92
C CYS A 526 -10.70 13.13 -20.16
N ASN A 527 -9.80 13.92 -20.77
CA ASN A 527 -8.80 13.49 -21.75
C ASN A 527 -7.40 13.81 -21.21
N PRO A 528 -6.88 13.05 -20.24
CA PRO A 528 -5.65 13.38 -19.55
C PRO A 528 -4.43 13.27 -20.48
N ASN A 529 -3.40 14.07 -20.21
CA ASN A 529 -2.13 14.01 -20.93
C ASN A 529 -1.04 13.21 -20.19
N ALA A 530 -1.30 12.79 -18.95
CA ALA A 530 -0.43 11.94 -18.16
C ALA A 530 -1.22 10.89 -17.34
N ARG A 531 -0.53 9.82 -16.93
CA ARG A 531 -1.09 8.76 -16.08
C ARG A 531 -0.09 8.34 -15.01
N THR A 532 -0.63 7.96 -13.85
CA THR A 532 0.16 7.42 -12.74
C THR A 532 0.04 5.90 -12.72
N VAL A 533 1.17 5.21 -12.53
CA VAL A 533 1.22 3.81 -12.10
C VAL A 533 1.97 3.75 -10.76
N ILE A 534 1.55 2.84 -9.89
CA ILE A 534 2.23 2.62 -8.60
C ILE A 534 3.10 1.38 -8.71
N THR A 535 4.38 1.51 -8.36
CA THR A 535 5.30 0.38 -8.19
C THR A 535 4.98 -0.40 -6.91
N LYS A 536 5.45 -1.64 -6.80
CA LYS A 536 5.18 -2.48 -5.63
C LYS A 536 5.88 -2.02 -4.33
N ASP A 537 6.95 -1.23 -4.43
CA ASP A 537 7.56 -0.52 -3.30
C ASP A 537 6.89 0.83 -3.02
N GLY A 538 5.74 1.10 -3.67
CA GLY A 538 4.87 2.22 -3.34
C GLY A 538 5.24 3.55 -3.95
N LYS A 539 6.05 3.56 -5.02
CA LYS A 539 6.36 4.80 -5.73
C LYS A 539 5.30 5.09 -6.76
N ALA A 540 4.84 6.33 -6.79
CA ALA A 540 4.04 6.85 -7.88
C ALA A 540 4.95 7.24 -9.05
N VAL A 541 4.79 6.59 -10.19
CA VAL A 541 5.46 6.92 -11.45
C VAL A 541 4.44 7.59 -12.36
N LEU A 542 4.62 8.88 -12.61
CA LEU A 542 3.82 9.61 -13.58
C LEU A 542 4.52 9.57 -14.95
N PHE A 543 3.79 9.15 -15.98
CA PHE A 543 4.29 9.12 -17.36
C PHE A 543 3.34 9.84 -18.32
N CYS A 544 3.91 10.32 -19.42
CA CYS A 544 3.24 11.09 -20.44
C CYS A 544 2.41 10.18 -21.37
N LEU A 545 1.14 10.52 -21.60
CA LEU A 545 0.23 9.81 -22.51
C LEU A 545 0.15 10.46 -23.88
N GLN A 546 0.29 11.78 -23.95
CA GLN A 546 0.12 12.60 -25.16
C GLN A 546 1.18 13.70 -25.16
N PRO A 547 1.67 14.20 -26.31
CA PRO A 547 2.70 15.24 -26.32
C PRO A 547 2.29 16.44 -25.47
N ILE A 548 3.16 16.87 -24.54
CA ILE A 548 2.94 18.02 -23.66
C ILE A 548 3.99 19.06 -23.96
N GLY A 549 3.58 20.25 -24.40
CA GLY A 549 4.51 21.34 -24.62
C GLY A 549 5.09 21.86 -23.30
N LYS A 550 6.29 22.43 -23.36
CA LYS A 550 6.92 23.11 -22.23
C LYS A 550 5.97 24.16 -21.64
N ASN A 551 5.89 24.20 -20.32
CA ASN A 551 4.99 25.06 -19.52
C ASN A 551 3.48 24.78 -19.70
N CYS A 552 3.09 23.77 -20.47
CA CYS A 552 1.70 23.33 -20.51
C CYS A 552 1.33 22.57 -19.22
N GLN A 553 0.09 22.73 -18.79
CA GLN A 553 -0.45 22.06 -17.62
C GLN A 553 -0.44 20.53 -17.79
N ILE A 554 0.01 19.83 -16.75
CA ILE A 554 -0.06 18.37 -16.68
C ILE A 554 -1.40 18.01 -16.03
N SER A 555 -2.12 17.09 -16.66
CA SER A 555 -3.44 16.63 -16.22
C SER A 555 -3.49 15.10 -16.16
N VAL A 556 -4.24 14.62 -15.17
CA VAL A 556 -4.45 13.19 -14.93
C VAL A 556 -5.93 12.89 -14.89
N SER A 557 -6.27 11.62 -15.01
CA SER A 557 -7.59 11.14 -14.63
C SER A 557 -7.52 9.65 -14.36
N ASN A 558 -8.37 9.20 -13.45
CA ASN A 558 -8.62 7.77 -13.26
C ASN A 558 -9.68 7.23 -14.23
N PHE A 559 -10.41 8.14 -14.89
CA PHE A 559 -11.54 7.89 -15.76
C PHE A 559 -11.28 8.51 -17.13
N SER A 560 -11.59 7.79 -18.20
CA SER A 560 -11.37 8.28 -19.56
C SER A 560 -12.69 8.58 -20.26
N PHE A 561 -12.71 9.64 -21.08
CA PHE A 561 -13.93 10.04 -21.77
C PHE A 561 -14.54 8.94 -22.68
N TYR A 562 -13.70 8.00 -23.13
CA TYR A 562 -14.11 6.94 -24.03
C TYR A 562 -14.69 5.71 -23.30
N ASN A 563 -14.60 5.63 -21.97
CA ASN A 563 -15.11 4.51 -21.16
C ASN A 563 -16.38 4.86 -20.37
N GLU A 564 -16.50 6.12 -19.94
CA GLU A 564 -17.60 6.58 -19.08
C GLU A 564 -18.30 7.78 -19.69
N SER A 565 -19.61 7.92 -19.45
CA SER A 565 -20.40 9.05 -19.90
C SER A 565 -19.98 10.36 -19.22
N LYS A 566 -20.33 11.51 -19.80
CA LYS A 566 -20.07 12.82 -19.20
C LYS A 566 -20.63 12.93 -17.77
N SER A 567 -21.83 12.40 -17.52
CA SER A 567 -22.48 12.45 -16.21
C SER A 567 -21.69 11.65 -15.15
N GLU A 568 -21.29 10.43 -15.50
CA GLU A 568 -20.49 9.57 -14.63
C GLU A 568 -19.13 10.21 -14.31
N ARG A 569 -18.43 10.73 -15.33
CA ARG A 569 -17.13 11.39 -15.14
C ARG A 569 -17.23 12.64 -14.28
N GLN A 570 -18.25 13.48 -14.48
CA GLN A 570 -18.47 14.67 -13.66
C GLN A 570 -18.71 14.30 -12.20
N THR A 571 -19.56 13.29 -11.97
CA THR A 571 -19.85 12.78 -10.63
C THR A 571 -18.58 12.26 -9.94
N SER A 572 -17.78 11.45 -10.66
CA SER A 572 -16.55 10.85 -10.13
C SER A 572 -15.45 11.87 -9.86
N ILE A 573 -15.27 12.87 -10.74
CA ILE A 573 -14.33 13.97 -10.53
C ILE A 573 -14.78 14.86 -9.37
N LEU A 574 -16.07 15.20 -9.28
CA LEU A 574 -16.61 16.00 -8.18
C LEU A 574 -16.40 15.32 -6.82
N LYS A 575 -16.62 14.00 -6.75
CA LYS A 575 -16.41 13.19 -5.52
C LYS A 575 -14.97 13.22 -5.00
N LYS A 576 -13.98 13.34 -5.89
CA LYS A 576 -12.54 13.31 -5.56
C LYS A 576 -11.95 14.72 -5.43
N SER A 577 -12.21 15.56 -6.42
CA SER A 577 -11.54 16.85 -6.63
C SER A 577 -12.39 18.06 -6.23
N HIS A 578 -13.67 17.86 -5.91
CA HIS A 578 -14.57 18.89 -5.41
C HIS A 578 -14.86 20.03 -6.40
N TYR A 579 -14.77 19.77 -7.71
CA TYR A 579 -15.16 20.71 -8.76
C TYR A 579 -15.82 20.02 -9.97
N ILE A 580 -16.46 20.81 -10.83
CA ILE A 580 -17.05 20.37 -12.10
C ILE A 580 -16.04 20.54 -13.23
N CYS A 581 -15.76 19.46 -13.96
CA CYS A 581 -14.76 19.45 -15.01
C CYS A 581 -15.20 20.30 -16.22
N GLN A 582 -14.33 21.21 -16.65
CA GLN A 582 -14.54 22.10 -17.80
C GLN A 582 -13.61 21.79 -18.98
N CYS A 583 -13.10 20.55 -19.04
CA CYS A 583 -12.26 20.10 -20.15
C CYS A 583 -13.03 20.07 -21.48
N GLN A 584 -12.29 20.02 -22.59
CA GLN A 584 -12.87 19.98 -23.93
C GLN A 584 -13.84 18.81 -24.10
N ALA A 585 -13.45 17.62 -23.62
CA ALA A 585 -14.30 16.42 -23.70
C ALA A 585 -15.65 16.56 -22.97
N CYS A 586 -15.70 17.35 -21.89
CA CYS A 586 -16.95 17.64 -21.17
C CYS A 586 -17.77 18.74 -21.85
N LYS A 587 -17.11 19.77 -22.40
CA LYS A 587 -17.77 20.87 -23.12
C LYS A 587 -18.44 20.39 -24.40
N GLU A 588 -17.78 19.51 -25.13
CA GLU A 588 -18.23 18.99 -26.42
C GLU A 588 -18.97 17.65 -26.32
N ASP A 589 -19.14 17.11 -25.11
CA ASP A 589 -19.77 15.81 -24.84
C ASP A 589 -19.21 14.68 -25.74
N TRP A 590 -17.90 14.48 -25.65
CA TRP A 590 -17.19 13.53 -26.50
C TRP A 590 -17.75 12.10 -26.38
N PRO A 591 -17.86 11.36 -27.51
CA PRO A 591 -18.55 10.09 -27.55
C PRO A 591 -17.71 8.93 -26.97
N LEU A 592 -18.41 7.88 -26.53
CA LEU A 592 -17.80 6.64 -26.04
C LEU A 592 -17.12 5.82 -27.15
N LEU A 593 -16.25 4.91 -26.74
CA LEU A 593 -15.42 4.08 -27.62
C LEU A 593 -16.19 3.35 -28.74
N PRO A 594 -17.41 2.78 -28.54
CA PRO A 594 -18.15 2.11 -29.61
C PRO A 594 -18.50 3.03 -30.79
N VAL A 595 -18.87 4.28 -30.49
CA VAL A 595 -19.21 5.30 -31.50
C VAL A 595 -17.94 5.74 -32.22
N LEU A 596 -16.84 5.95 -31.48
CA LEU A 596 -15.53 6.27 -32.06
C LEU A 596 -15.05 5.18 -33.02
N LYS A 597 -15.25 3.91 -32.65
CA LYS A 597 -14.86 2.76 -33.48
C LYS A 597 -15.58 2.75 -34.81
N GLN A 598 -16.89 2.99 -34.82
CA GLN A 598 -17.68 3.07 -36.06
C GLN A 598 -17.19 4.22 -36.95
N LYS A 599 -16.95 5.41 -36.37
CA LYS A 599 -16.40 6.56 -37.10
C LYS A 599 -15.03 6.23 -37.70
N PHE A 600 -14.14 5.63 -36.92
CA PHE A 600 -12.81 5.24 -37.38
C PHE A 600 -12.86 4.21 -38.51
N GLN A 601 -13.74 3.22 -38.44
CA GLN A 601 -13.94 2.26 -39.53
C GLN A 601 -14.35 2.96 -40.82
N LEU A 602 -15.22 3.96 -40.77
CA LEU A 602 -15.59 4.78 -41.93
C LEU A 602 -14.42 5.64 -42.44
N GLU A 603 -13.60 6.19 -41.55
CA GLU A 603 -12.43 7.00 -41.91
C GLU A 603 -11.34 6.20 -42.65
N ILE A 604 -11.18 4.91 -42.33
CA ILE A 604 -10.18 4.04 -42.96
C ILE A 604 -10.76 3.12 -44.04
N SER A 605 -12.09 3.07 -44.20
CA SER A 605 -12.74 2.24 -45.22
C SER A 605 -12.93 3.02 -46.52
N GLY A 606 -12.32 2.50 -47.56
CA GLY A 606 -12.28 3.08 -48.90
C GLY A 606 -10.91 2.82 -49.48
N ASN A 607 -10.83 2.54 -50.79
CA ASN A 607 -9.58 2.37 -51.54
C ASN A 607 -8.71 3.65 -51.60
N ARG A 608 -8.80 4.54 -50.60
CA ARG A 608 -8.01 5.76 -50.48
C ARG A 608 -6.63 5.37 -49.97
N ARG A 609 -5.62 5.42 -50.84
CA ARG A 609 -4.20 5.38 -50.44
C ARG A 609 -3.77 6.73 -49.84
N ASP A 610 -4.63 7.35 -49.02
CA ASP A 610 -4.25 8.56 -48.31
C ASP A 610 -3.42 8.22 -47.07
N ALA A 611 -2.68 9.23 -46.58
CA ALA A 611 -1.76 9.07 -45.47
C ALA A 611 -2.49 8.64 -44.18
N LYS A 612 -3.74 9.07 -44.00
CA LYS A 612 -4.56 8.78 -42.82
C LYS A 612 -4.98 7.30 -42.78
N SER A 613 -5.51 6.77 -43.88
CA SER A 613 -5.92 5.37 -44.01
C SER A 613 -4.73 4.40 -43.90
N THR A 614 -3.60 4.78 -44.51
CA THR A 614 -2.34 4.01 -44.46
C THR A 614 -1.82 3.93 -43.02
N LEU A 615 -1.75 5.07 -42.33
CA LEU A 615 -1.32 5.12 -40.93
C LEU A 615 -2.28 4.36 -40.02
N GLY A 616 -3.59 4.54 -40.18
CA GLY A 616 -4.60 3.83 -39.39
C GLY A 616 -4.44 2.30 -39.47
N THR A 617 -4.25 1.77 -40.68
CA THR A 617 -4.02 0.34 -40.89
C THR A 617 -2.72 -0.14 -40.25
N LYS A 618 -1.64 0.64 -40.30
CA LYS A 618 -0.37 0.35 -39.62
C LYS A 618 -0.55 0.28 -38.10
N LEU A 619 -1.23 1.28 -37.52
CA LEU A 619 -1.42 1.39 -36.07
C LEU A 619 -2.29 0.24 -35.51
N VAL A 620 -3.33 -0.19 -36.24
CA VAL A 620 -4.13 -1.37 -35.86
C VAL A 620 -3.27 -2.64 -35.77
N LYS A 621 -2.33 -2.83 -36.71
CA LYS A 621 -1.40 -3.98 -36.68
C LYS A 621 -0.44 -3.92 -35.49
N ILE A 622 0.05 -2.72 -35.16
CA ILE A 622 0.91 -2.50 -33.99
C ILE A 622 0.18 -2.84 -32.70
N LEU A 623 -1.06 -2.33 -32.53
CA LEU A 623 -1.90 -2.65 -31.38
C LEU A 623 -2.12 -4.16 -31.22
N TRP A 624 -2.41 -4.86 -32.31
CA TRP A 624 -2.60 -6.31 -32.29
C TRP A 624 -1.33 -7.05 -31.85
N SER A 625 -0.15 -6.62 -32.34
CA SER A 625 1.14 -7.21 -31.94
C SER A 625 1.43 -7.04 -30.44
N PHE A 626 1.16 -5.85 -29.89
CA PHE A 626 1.35 -5.62 -28.45
C PHE A 626 0.33 -6.36 -27.59
N LYS A 627 -0.93 -6.41 -28.03
CA LYS A 627 -1.96 -7.21 -27.36
C LYS A 627 -1.56 -8.68 -27.25
N LYS A 628 -1.11 -9.27 -28.36
CA LYS A 628 -0.60 -10.65 -28.40
C LYS A 628 0.60 -10.85 -27.47
N SER A 629 1.45 -9.83 -27.30
CA SER A 629 2.59 -9.90 -26.38
C SER A 629 2.13 -9.86 -24.92
N LEU A 630 1.15 -9.01 -24.58
CA LEU A 630 0.58 -8.91 -23.24
C LEU A 630 -0.23 -10.15 -22.82
N ASP A 631 -0.78 -10.89 -23.79
CA ASP A 631 -1.43 -12.20 -23.55
C ASP A 631 -0.45 -13.27 -23.04
N ASN A 632 0.87 -13.05 -23.16
CA ASN A 632 1.89 -13.87 -22.53
C ASN A 632 2.22 -13.32 -21.13
N ASP A 633 1.89 -14.08 -20.09
CA ASP A 633 2.16 -13.68 -18.69
C ASP A 633 3.66 -13.50 -18.39
N ASP A 634 4.54 -14.18 -19.11
CA ASP A 634 6.00 -14.06 -18.96
C ASP A 634 6.58 -12.81 -19.67
N TYR A 635 5.78 -12.08 -20.46
CA TYR A 635 6.25 -10.89 -21.18
C TYR A 635 6.46 -9.70 -20.23
N ARG A 636 7.66 -9.11 -20.27
CA ARG A 636 8.03 -7.91 -19.51
C ARG A 636 8.46 -6.79 -20.46
N PRO A 637 7.62 -5.75 -20.64
CA PRO A 637 7.97 -4.57 -21.42
C PRO A 637 9.21 -3.87 -20.86
N GLN A 638 10.01 -3.28 -21.74
CA GLN A 638 11.17 -2.46 -21.36
C GLN A 638 10.89 -0.98 -21.66
N LYS A 639 11.73 -0.08 -21.13
CA LYS A 639 11.64 1.37 -21.42
C LYS A 639 11.63 1.67 -22.93
N ALA A 640 12.41 0.92 -23.73
CA ALA A 640 12.41 1.02 -25.19
C ALA A 640 11.04 0.71 -25.83
N THR A 641 10.26 -0.19 -25.23
CA THR A 641 8.89 -0.49 -25.64
C THR A 641 7.98 0.73 -25.49
N MET A 642 8.08 1.44 -24.36
CA MET A 642 7.29 2.67 -24.10
C MET A 642 7.64 3.77 -25.10
N ILE A 643 8.93 3.97 -25.37
CA ILE A 643 9.40 4.95 -26.37
C ILE A 643 8.84 4.63 -27.76
N THR A 644 8.82 3.34 -28.15
CA THR A 644 8.28 2.92 -29.45
C THR A 644 6.79 3.19 -29.53
N MET A 645 6.02 2.80 -28.51
CA MET A 645 4.60 3.10 -28.44
C MET A 645 4.34 4.61 -28.47
N GLY A 646 5.15 5.39 -27.76
CA GLY A 646 5.03 6.83 -27.68
C GLY A 646 5.19 7.57 -29.01
N LYS A 647 6.09 7.08 -29.88
CA LYS A 647 6.25 7.60 -31.24
C LYS A 647 5.00 7.36 -32.10
N GLU A 648 4.38 6.19 -31.93
CA GLU A 648 3.15 5.83 -32.64
C GLU A 648 1.96 6.66 -32.12
N ILE A 649 1.87 6.90 -30.81
CA ILE A 649 0.89 7.82 -30.22
C ILE A 649 1.08 9.23 -30.74
N SER A 650 2.30 9.76 -30.78
CA SER A 650 2.59 11.10 -31.30
C SER A 650 2.14 11.24 -32.76
N SER A 651 2.36 10.20 -33.56
CA SER A 651 1.90 10.14 -34.95
C SER A 651 0.39 10.10 -35.05
N ALA A 652 -0.28 9.33 -34.18
CA ALA A 652 -1.74 9.24 -34.13
C ALA A 652 -2.38 10.56 -33.69
N VAL A 653 -1.89 11.20 -32.62
CA VAL A 653 -2.36 12.51 -32.14
C VAL A 653 -2.23 13.56 -33.24
N ARG A 654 -1.11 13.58 -33.99
CA ARG A 654 -0.91 14.55 -35.07
C ARG A 654 -1.87 14.39 -36.25
N ILE A 655 -2.21 13.15 -36.62
CA ILE A 655 -2.98 12.84 -37.85
C ILE A 655 -4.48 12.66 -37.57
N PHE A 656 -4.82 12.06 -36.43
CA PHE A 656 -6.20 11.76 -36.04
C PHE A 656 -6.73 12.68 -34.94
N GLY A 657 -5.86 13.25 -34.10
CA GLY A 657 -6.26 14.06 -32.96
C GLY A 657 -6.98 13.25 -31.86
N GLN A 658 -7.64 13.98 -30.97
CA GLN A 658 -8.69 13.47 -30.08
C GLN A 658 -10.01 14.20 -30.39
N SER A 659 -11.17 13.56 -30.28
CA SER A 659 -11.42 12.18 -29.81
C SER A 659 -11.35 11.13 -30.94
N SER A 660 -10.25 10.37 -31.08
CA SER A 660 -10.12 9.32 -32.12
C SER A 660 -9.96 7.93 -31.52
N TYR A 661 -10.66 6.94 -32.08
CA TYR A 661 -10.59 5.54 -31.62
C TYR A 661 -9.15 5.03 -31.55
N ILE A 662 -8.36 5.22 -32.60
CA ILE A 662 -7.01 4.67 -32.66
C ILE A 662 -6.08 5.34 -31.65
N THR A 663 -6.21 6.65 -31.43
CA THR A 663 -5.47 7.39 -30.42
C THR A 663 -5.80 6.89 -29.02
N CYS A 664 -7.10 6.73 -28.69
CA CYS A 664 -7.54 6.18 -27.40
C CYS A 664 -6.99 4.77 -27.15
N GLN A 665 -7.02 3.89 -28.16
CA GLN A 665 -6.53 2.52 -28.02
C GLN A 665 -5.01 2.45 -27.83
N LEU A 666 -4.23 3.33 -28.47
CA LEU A 666 -2.78 3.41 -28.26
C LEU A 666 -2.43 3.93 -26.87
N ILE A 667 -3.18 4.92 -26.36
CA ILE A 667 -3.05 5.43 -24.99
C ILE A 667 -3.33 4.31 -23.98
N GLU A 668 -4.45 3.60 -24.13
CA GLU A 668 -4.81 2.46 -23.26
C GLU A 668 -3.78 1.32 -23.31
N MET A 669 -3.20 1.07 -24.49
CA MET A 669 -2.11 0.11 -24.65
C MET A 669 -0.84 0.56 -23.92
N LEU A 670 -0.46 1.85 -24.00
CA LEU A 670 0.67 2.38 -23.26
C LEU A 670 0.48 2.25 -21.75
N GLU A 671 -0.73 2.53 -21.24
CA GLU A 671 -1.08 2.33 -19.84
C GLU A 671 -0.89 0.86 -19.42
N SER A 672 -1.40 -0.07 -20.23
CA SER A 672 -1.28 -1.51 -19.99
C SER A 672 0.17 -2.00 -19.99
N LEU A 673 1.00 -1.45 -20.89
CA LEU A 673 2.43 -1.75 -20.96
C LEU A 673 3.16 -1.25 -19.71
N TYR A 674 2.86 -0.04 -19.24
CA TYR A 674 3.42 0.51 -18.00
C TYR A 674 3.00 -0.29 -16.77
N GLN A 675 1.74 -0.70 -16.70
CA GLN A 675 1.24 -1.61 -15.65
C GLN A 675 2.03 -2.92 -15.65
N ARG A 676 2.11 -3.61 -16.80
CA ARG A 676 2.87 -4.87 -16.93
C ARG A 676 4.37 -4.73 -16.64
N MET A 677 4.97 -3.56 -16.87
CA MET A 677 6.38 -3.30 -16.57
C MET A 677 6.66 -3.26 -15.06
N TYR A 678 5.73 -2.73 -14.26
CA TYR A 678 5.85 -2.65 -12.80
C TYR A 678 5.10 -3.76 -12.06
N GLU A 679 4.37 -4.61 -12.78
CA GLU A 679 3.89 -5.89 -12.27
C GLU A 679 5.06 -6.81 -11.91
N VAL A 680 4.83 -7.67 -10.92
CA VAL A 680 5.80 -8.66 -10.47
C VAL A 680 5.04 -9.97 -10.31
N ASP A 681 5.64 -11.08 -10.72
CA ASP A 681 5.19 -12.45 -10.44
C ASP A 681 5.42 -12.77 -8.96
N THR A 682 4.78 -12.00 -8.08
CA THR A 682 5.00 -12.10 -6.63
C THR A 682 4.51 -13.41 -6.05
N PHE A 683 3.68 -14.14 -6.80
CA PHE A 683 2.94 -15.27 -6.27
C PHE A 683 2.94 -16.51 -7.17
N VAL A 684 3.66 -16.46 -8.30
CA VAL A 684 3.87 -17.63 -9.17
C VAL A 684 5.19 -18.30 -8.79
N ALA A 685 5.18 -19.63 -8.72
CA ALA A 685 6.42 -20.40 -8.54
C ALA A 685 7.34 -20.13 -9.75
N PRO A 686 8.63 -19.80 -9.53
CA PRO A 686 9.59 -19.69 -10.63
C PRO A 686 9.59 -20.98 -11.45
N LYS A 687 9.46 -20.88 -12.77
CA LYS A 687 9.59 -22.04 -13.67
C LYS A 687 11.05 -22.47 -13.72
N VAL A 688 11.30 -23.76 -13.51
CA VAL A 688 12.60 -24.39 -13.73
C VAL A 688 12.87 -24.36 -15.24
N VAL A 689 13.95 -23.70 -15.66
CA VAL A 689 14.34 -23.65 -17.09
C VAL A 689 15.53 -24.59 -17.29
N ASP A 690 15.37 -25.58 -18.15
CA ASP A 690 16.47 -26.44 -18.59
C ASP A 690 17.39 -25.65 -19.55
N GLY A 691 18.66 -25.47 -19.15
CA GLY A 691 19.72 -24.93 -20.00
C GLY A 691 19.83 -23.40 -20.01
N GLY A 692 20.77 -22.83 -19.24
CA GLY A 692 21.10 -21.42 -19.33
C GLY A 692 22.35 -21.00 -18.54
N ILE A 693 23.26 -20.29 -19.21
CA ILE A 693 24.61 -19.90 -18.79
C ILE A 693 24.59 -18.72 -17.80
N GLY A 694 25.39 -18.86 -16.72
CA GLY A 694 26.23 -17.85 -16.06
C GLY A 694 25.67 -16.47 -15.68
N MET A 695 25.54 -16.24 -14.37
CA MET A 695 25.80 -14.94 -13.75
C MET A 695 26.76 -15.11 -12.57
N ASN A 696 27.82 -14.31 -12.53
CA ASN A 696 28.66 -14.16 -11.34
C ASN A 696 27.88 -13.37 -10.28
N PHE A 697 27.68 -13.95 -9.10
CA PHE A 697 27.14 -13.22 -7.95
C PHE A 697 28.29 -12.55 -7.20
N ASN A 698 28.21 -11.22 -7.08
CA ASN A 698 28.97 -10.47 -6.08
C ASN A 698 28.29 -10.60 -4.71
N ASP A 699 29.08 -10.63 -3.64
CA ASP A 699 28.71 -10.76 -2.21
C ASP A 699 27.86 -9.57 -1.65
N GLU A 700 27.00 -8.94 -2.44
CA GLU A 700 26.36 -7.65 -2.12
C GLU A 700 24.93 -7.73 -1.53
N ASP A 701 24.36 -8.91 -1.25
CA ASP A 701 23.10 -8.97 -0.47
C ASP A 701 23.39 -8.66 1.00
N LYS A 702 23.31 -7.37 1.33
CA LYS A 702 23.62 -6.81 2.65
C LYS A 702 22.87 -7.50 3.79
N ASP A 703 21.64 -7.98 3.56
CA ASP A 703 20.85 -8.70 4.56
C ASP A 703 21.43 -10.08 4.86
N ILE A 704 21.81 -10.83 3.82
CA ILE A 704 22.43 -12.16 3.99
C ILE A 704 23.81 -12.01 4.63
N SER A 705 24.59 -11.02 4.21
CA SER A 705 25.88 -10.70 4.81
C SER A 705 25.76 -10.30 6.28
N ALA A 706 24.75 -9.49 6.63
CA ALA A 706 24.47 -9.10 8.02
C ALA A 706 24.06 -10.30 8.89
N LEU A 707 23.18 -11.18 8.39
CA LEU A 707 22.77 -12.40 9.10
C LEU A 707 23.94 -13.38 9.30
N LEU A 708 24.79 -13.56 8.28
CA LEU A 708 26.00 -14.39 8.41
C LEU A 708 27.00 -13.82 9.42
N LYS A 709 27.13 -12.49 9.52
CA LYS A 709 27.96 -11.83 10.54
C LYS A 709 27.39 -12.04 11.95
N MET A 710 26.07 -12.05 12.12
CA MET A 710 25.45 -12.35 13.41
C MET A 710 25.62 -13.82 13.83
N GLU A 711 25.56 -14.76 12.89
CA GLU A 711 25.86 -16.19 13.11
C GLU A 711 27.32 -16.40 13.58
N LEU A 712 28.26 -15.63 13.03
CA LEU A 712 29.67 -15.63 13.48
C LEU A 712 29.83 -15.03 14.89
N LEU A 713 29.09 -13.98 15.22
CA LEU A 713 29.14 -13.33 16.54
C LEU A 713 28.51 -14.17 17.65
N SER A 714 27.39 -14.86 17.38
CA SER A 714 26.78 -15.78 18.36
C SER A 714 27.63 -17.03 18.59
N GLY A 715 28.36 -17.49 17.55
CA GLY A 715 29.35 -18.57 17.69
C GLY A 715 30.58 -18.17 18.52
N LEU A 716 30.98 -16.89 18.50
CA LEU A 716 32.10 -16.36 19.27
C LEU A 716 31.74 -16.01 20.72
N LEU A 717 30.47 -15.74 21.02
CA LEU A 717 29.99 -15.49 22.39
C LEU A 717 29.67 -16.78 23.17
N ASN A 718 29.62 -17.92 22.49
CA ASN A 718 29.42 -19.26 23.08
C ASN A 718 30.72 -20.09 23.16
N GLN A 719 31.88 -19.48 22.88
CA GLN A 719 33.22 -19.98 23.21
C GLN A 719 33.81 -19.12 24.33
#